data_AF-A0AAW8Z3D3-F1
#
_entry.id   AF-A0AAW8Z3D3-F1
#
_cell.length_a   1.000
_cell.length_b   1.000
_cell.length_c   1.000
_cell.angle_alpha   90.00
_cell.angle_beta   90.00
_cell.angle_gamma   90.00
#
_symmetry.space_group_name_H-M   'P 1'
#
loop_
_entity.id
_entity.type
_entity.pdbx_description
1 polymer ?
#
loop_
_entity_poly.entity_id
_entity_poly.type
_entity_poly.pdbx_seq_one_letter_code
_entity_poly.pdbx_strand_id
1 'polypeptide(L)'
;MQPTRQHSQLHAVAQQLVRISSVAAEIYQDQMDLVGHFTSQNLFRIDPILHRVELLNGLFSLEFYPPKSHTHLIETQFEFAGQQQEVLEDFFLHDVHFLTGNLKPQHSLFLRNQAQHLRQLILQQVYLWVDGAARVKQLLLHLDAMQAQILDQALMQADNQYQPVLTKFVQQGQPIPEDVLTALSTLCALEFVEGETFLPVQALMLSYDDFCFSAAEFLPKAMYRILSISFPERFNLQDLIDHQDDLQLLYRHAVEQSHLLGFVRIMNRAVWAEDNILAKRHFLEKNTRIWQTKVARLPLFDYPRAVNWLFRQSKLVLDWLSDNIHHSSVRVAVVALSFVDCSQIHPRIILATLQYFQYASARLFIQSCDHFALQHQWFEHQHNSRVVQKGQRQSLEDPRISISPSILYLDEWMNLLAIVSAQDELQVKQVYARLSRVMQAYMLHLHKVTAELPAELMQFIHPESQQSRDFMHCLRRHQLTLEQFRQLFYLKAGPVRESVFDAYVRDYLVDYFNEKNYTPKNVSWSSIFQRAVRWHHEVHKAEILAKLKKQLNVSHWPPVSLQGRTQYLGWCFEELNSLDRIIQESRSFHHCLAVSYSQKIIEGEYVAFHMSSPCYRQSLTLGCHLLDGQLRFDQLEYPNNHKAEQLLVNIAEQFIQWLNSRLKPDPSAGTL
;
A
#
# COMPACT_ATOMS: atom_id res chain seq x y z
N MET A 1 29.34 5.28 9.01
CA MET A 1 30.54 5.87 8.37
C MET A 1 31.69 5.57 9.28
N GLN A 2 32.82 5.06 8.77
CA GLN A 2 34.04 5.03 9.57
C GLN A 2 34.38 6.48 9.93
N PRO A 3 34.73 6.82 11.18
CA PRO A 3 35.24 8.14 11.49
C PRO A 3 36.42 8.38 10.54
N THR A 4 36.40 9.51 9.82
CA THR A 4 37.57 9.97 9.08
C THR A 4 38.77 9.91 10.01
N ARG A 5 39.94 9.44 9.54
CA ARG A 5 41.15 9.24 10.38
C ARG A 5 41.43 10.43 11.32
N GLN A 6 41.12 11.63 10.86
CA GLN A 6 41.22 12.88 11.61
C GLN A 6 40.32 12.92 12.87
N HIS A 7 39.08 12.45 12.81
CA HIS A 7 38.16 12.43 13.96
C HIS A 7 38.58 11.42 15.04
N SER A 8 39.14 10.27 14.64
CA SER A 8 39.70 9.31 15.59
C SER A 8 40.99 9.82 16.26
N GLN A 9 41.78 10.62 15.53
CA GLN A 9 42.99 11.24 16.08
C GLN A 9 42.63 12.37 17.05
N LEU A 10 41.64 13.22 16.71
CA LEU A 10 41.16 14.29 17.60
C LEU A 10 40.53 13.74 18.89
N HIS A 11 39.82 12.62 18.82
CA HIS A 11 39.31 11.93 20.01
C HIS A 11 40.42 11.50 20.97
N ALA A 12 41.51 10.93 20.43
CA ALA A 12 42.67 10.56 21.24
C ALA A 12 43.35 11.79 21.88
N VAL A 13 43.43 12.91 21.16
CA VAL A 13 43.95 14.18 21.70
C VAL A 13 43.05 14.70 22.82
N ALA A 14 41.73 14.68 22.65
CA ALA A 14 40.76 15.10 23.67
C ALA A 14 40.87 14.26 24.97
N GLN A 15 40.96 12.94 24.84
CA GLN A 15 41.19 12.05 25.99
C GLN A 15 42.53 12.32 26.68
N GLN A 16 43.58 12.61 25.90
CA GLN A 16 44.88 12.96 26.45
C GLN A 16 44.81 14.30 27.21
N LEU A 17 44.11 15.30 26.68
CA LEU A 17 43.88 16.59 27.33
C LEU A 17 43.21 16.43 28.70
N VAL A 18 42.14 15.64 28.76
CA VAL A 18 41.43 15.32 30.01
C VAL A 18 42.33 14.61 31.02
N ARG A 19 43.24 13.73 30.58
CA ARG A 19 44.16 13.01 31.47
C ARG A 19 45.26 13.89 32.07
N ILE A 20 45.74 14.88 31.32
CA ILE A 20 46.91 15.67 31.72
C ILE A 20 46.54 16.99 32.41
N SER A 21 45.34 17.53 32.18
CA SER A 21 44.88 18.80 32.76
C SER A 21 43.72 18.59 33.74
N SER A 22 43.87 19.03 34.99
CA SER A 22 42.81 18.97 35.99
C SER A 22 41.60 19.82 35.59
N VAL A 23 41.83 20.98 34.97
CA VAL A 23 40.74 21.86 34.50
C VAL A 23 39.96 21.18 33.37
N ALA A 24 40.62 20.48 32.44
CA ALA A 24 39.95 19.71 31.40
C ALA A 24 39.13 18.54 31.99
N ALA A 25 39.67 17.87 33.00
CA ALA A 25 38.97 16.80 33.70
C ALA A 25 37.71 17.30 34.42
N GLU A 26 37.77 18.47 35.06
CA GLU A 26 36.60 19.10 35.67
C GLU A 26 35.56 19.50 34.62
N ILE A 27 35.96 20.13 33.50
CA ILE A 27 35.04 20.47 32.40
C ILE A 27 34.35 19.21 31.86
N TYR A 28 35.07 18.11 31.70
CA TYR A 28 34.49 16.83 31.27
C TYR A 28 33.53 16.24 32.32
N GLN A 29 33.95 16.20 33.59
CA GLN A 29 33.13 15.64 34.67
C GLN A 29 31.82 16.42 34.85
N ASP A 30 31.87 17.74 34.80
CA ASP A 30 30.68 18.58 34.94
C ASP A 30 29.69 18.36 33.77
N GLN A 31 30.19 18.14 32.54
CA GLN A 31 29.34 17.75 31.42
C GLN A 31 28.70 16.36 31.64
N MET A 32 29.49 15.40 32.13
CA MET A 32 28.99 14.05 32.42
C MET A 32 28.02 14.01 33.60
N ASP A 33 28.16 14.87 34.60
CA ASP A 33 27.20 14.96 35.70
C ASP A 33 25.84 15.47 35.22
N LEU A 34 25.84 16.38 34.23
CA LEU A 34 24.62 16.91 33.62
C LEU A 34 23.90 15.89 32.72
N VAL A 35 24.62 15.13 31.88
CA VAL A 35 23.98 14.28 30.87
C VAL A 35 24.41 12.82 30.85
N GLY A 36 25.31 12.38 31.72
CA GLY A 36 25.79 10.99 31.76
C GLY A 36 24.70 9.96 32.04
N HIS A 37 23.56 10.40 32.58
CA HIS A 37 22.38 9.57 32.78
C HIS A 37 21.41 9.55 31.58
N PHE A 38 21.71 10.29 30.50
CA PHE A 38 20.91 10.30 29.28
C PHE A 38 21.13 8.99 28.51
N THR A 39 20.02 8.42 28.07
CA THR A 39 19.97 7.21 27.25
C THR A 39 18.95 7.42 26.15
N SER A 40 19.08 6.70 25.05
CA SER A 40 18.06 6.71 23.99
C SER A 40 16.65 6.42 24.50
N GLN A 41 16.53 5.62 25.57
CA GLN A 41 15.25 5.21 26.18
C GLN A 41 14.60 6.26 27.09
N ASN A 42 15.36 7.19 27.68
CA ASN A 42 14.81 8.22 28.58
C ASN A 42 14.79 9.63 27.98
N LEU A 43 15.28 9.80 26.75
CA LEU A 43 15.23 11.08 26.04
C LEU A 43 13.81 11.50 25.66
N PHE A 44 12.91 10.54 25.45
CA PHE A 44 11.50 10.77 25.14
C PHE A 44 10.66 10.00 26.14
N ARG A 45 9.91 10.70 26.99
CA ARG A 45 8.96 10.09 27.92
C ARG A 45 7.59 10.69 27.70
N ILE A 46 6.59 9.83 27.59
CA ILE A 46 5.21 10.21 27.34
C ILE A 46 4.39 9.88 28.57
N ASP A 47 3.70 10.88 29.11
CA ASP A 47 2.61 10.70 30.05
C ASP A 47 1.27 10.82 29.30
N PRO A 48 0.62 9.68 28.97
CA PRO A 48 -0.62 9.69 28.23
C PRO A 48 -1.83 10.17 29.05
N ILE A 49 -1.72 10.19 30.39
CA ILE A 49 -2.81 10.60 31.29
C ILE A 49 -2.84 12.12 31.39
N LEU A 50 -1.66 12.73 31.57
CA LEU A 50 -1.51 14.18 31.66
C LEU A 50 -1.41 14.86 30.29
N HIS A 51 -1.38 14.08 29.20
CA HIS A 51 -1.12 14.61 27.86
C HIS A 51 0.16 15.44 27.84
N ARG A 52 1.24 14.88 28.38
CA ARG A 52 2.55 15.53 28.53
C ARG A 52 3.64 14.69 27.89
N VAL A 53 4.60 15.37 27.27
CA VAL A 53 5.84 14.77 26.77
C VAL A 53 7.01 15.43 27.49
N GLU A 54 7.84 14.62 28.14
CA GLU A 54 9.14 15.03 28.67
C GLU A 54 10.22 14.66 27.67
N LEU A 55 10.97 15.67 27.25
CA LEU A 55 12.07 15.60 26.31
C LEU A 55 13.38 15.84 27.07
N LEU A 56 14.47 15.27 26.56
CA LEU A 56 15.81 15.44 27.13
C LEU A 56 15.86 15.05 28.62
N ASN A 57 15.21 13.94 28.97
CA ASN A 57 15.06 13.45 30.34
C ASN A 57 14.47 14.50 31.31
N GLY A 58 13.48 15.28 30.85
CA GLY A 58 12.70 16.20 31.67
C GLY A 58 13.16 17.66 31.62
N LEU A 59 14.24 17.98 30.90
CA LEU A 59 14.72 19.36 30.77
C LEU A 59 13.86 20.24 29.87
N PHE A 60 13.08 19.61 28.99
CA PHE A 60 12.08 20.27 28.17
C PHE A 60 10.78 19.47 28.25
N SER A 61 9.66 20.14 28.50
CA SER A 61 8.36 19.49 28.51
C SER A 61 7.34 20.21 27.64
N LEU A 62 6.46 19.40 27.04
CA LEU A 62 5.35 19.81 26.20
C LEU A 62 4.06 19.32 26.85
N GLU A 63 3.16 20.23 27.17
CA GLU A 63 1.85 19.90 27.74
C GLU A 63 0.74 20.26 26.74
N PHE A 64 -0.19 19.34 26.50
CA PHE A 64 -1.22 19.46 25.48
C PHE A 64 -2.61 19.64 26.08
N TYR A 65 -3.28 20.72 25.69
CA TYR A 65 -4.55 21.13 26.27
C TYR A 65 -5.70 21.10 25.26
N PRO A 66 -6.86 20.54 25.64
CA PRO A 66 -8.11 20.75 24.91
C PRO A 66 -8.42 22.24 24.67
N PRO A 67 -9.00 22.62 23.52
CA PRO A 67 -9.25 24.03 23.21
C PRO A 67 -10.22 24.78 24.15
N LYS A 68 -10.94 24.07 25.03
CA LYS A 68 -11.84 24.66 26.03
C LYS A 68 -11.19 24.80 27.42
N SER A 69 -10.11 24.09 27.69
CA SER A 69 -9.45 24.13 28.99
C SER A 69 -8.37 25.20 29.07
N HIS A 70 -7.80 25.59 27.93
CA HIS A 70 -6.69 26.54 27.91
C HIS A 70 -6.66 27.39 26.64
N THR A 71 -5.99 28.55 26.70
CA THR A 71 -5.89 29.50 25.58
C THR A 71 -5.02 28.96 24.45
N HIS A 72 -3.94 28.26 24.80
CA HIS A 72 -3.03 27.61 23.87
C HIS A 72 -3.24 26.10 23.89
N LEU A 73 -3.09 25.45 22.73
CA LEU A 73 -3.22 23.98 22.62
C LEU A 73 -1.98 23.23 23.10
N ILE A 74 -0.84 23.91 23.11
CA ILE A 74 0.44 23.38 23.59
C ILE A 74 1.11 24.44 24.45
N GLU A 75 1.71 24.02 25.54
CA GLU A 75 2.62 24.84 26.35
C GLU A 75 4.00 24.20 26.38
N THR A 76 5.02 25.03 26.16
CA THR A 76 6.43 24.65 26.21
C THR A 76 7.03 25.12 27.53
N GLN A 77 7.68 24.22 28.27
CA GLN A 77 8.34 24.53 29.54
C GLN A 77 9.76 23.97 29.54
N PHE A 78 10.75 24.87 29.65
CA PHE A 78 12.15 24.51 29.80
C PHE A 78 12.59 24.70 31.24
N GLU A 79 13.34 23.74 31.78
CA GLU A 79 13.98 23.82 33.11
C GLU A 79 15.22 24.74 33.10
N PHE A 80 15.61 25.23 31.92
CA PHE A 80 16.75 26.12 31.73
C PHE A 80 16.38 27.26 30.78
N ALA A 81 17.04 28.41 30.91
CA ALA A 81 16.89 29.55 30.01
C ALA A 81 18.20 29.81 29.27
N GLY A 82 18.17 30.08 27.95
CA GLY A 82 19.38 30.48 27.22
C GLY A 82 19.40 30.18 25.72
N GLN A 83 20.61 30.18 25.15
CA GLN A 83 20.85 30.41 23.71
C GLN A 83 20.55 29.24 22.76
N GLN A 84 20.49 27.97 23.20
CA GLN A 84 19.99 26.87 22.33
C GLN A 84 18.57 26.42 22.70
N GLN A 85 17.90 27.15 23.61
CA GLN A 85 16.50 26.86 23.93
C GLN A 85 15.64 27.00 22.67
N GLU A 86 15.77 28.12 21.94
CA GLU A 86 15.04 28.39 20.69
C GLU A 86 15.33 27.33 19.63
N VAL A 87 16.60 26.91 19.47
CA VAL A 87 16.97 25.90 18.46
C VAL A 87 16.43 24.51 18.81
N LEU A 88 16.43 24.14 20.09
CA LEU A 88 15.82 22.88 20.54
C LEU A 88 14.29 22.93 20.41
N GLU A 89 13.67 24.05 20.77
CA GLU A 89 12.24 24.27 20.58
C GLU A 89 11.88 24.16 19.09
N ASP A 90 12.63 24.82 18.21
CA ASP A 90 12.45 24.76 16.76
C ASP A 90 12.57 23.33 16.24
N PHE A 91 13.59 22.58 16.67
CA PHE A 91 13.75 21.19 16.29
C PHE A 91 12.51 20.35 16.66
N PHE A 92 12.02 20.45 17.89
CA PHE A 92 10.88 19.65 18.34
C PHE A 92 9.54 20.12 17.77
N LEU A 93 9.36 21.42 17.54
CA LEU A 93 8.11 21.96 17.02
C LEU A 93 8.00 21.86 15.49
N HIS A 94 9.10 22.08 14.75
CA HIS A 94 9.11 22.18 13.30
C HIS A 94 9.70 20.96 12.60
N ASP A 95 10.82 20.42 13.08
CA ASP A 95 11.56 19.37 12.39
C ASP A 95 11.06 17.96 12.70
N VAL A 96 10.50 17.74 13.90
CA VAL A 96 9.88 16.46 14.24
C VAL A 96 8.52 16.32 13.57
N HIS A 97 8.40 15.31 12.71
CA HIS A 97 7.16 14.99 12.02
C HIS A 97 6.51 13.75 12.63
N PHE A 98 5.24 13.88 13.02
CA PHE A 98 4.41 12.81 13.53
C PHE A 98 3.59 12.19 12.40
N LEU A 99 3.66 10.86 12.26
CA LEU A 99 3.01 10.14 11.16
C LEU A 99 1.56 9.76 11.53
N THR A 100 0.62 10.07 10.63
CA THR A 100 -0.83 9.83 10.82
C THR A 100 -1.38 8.80 9.84
N GLY A 101 -0.82 8.70 8.63
CA GLY A 101 -1.27 7.75 7.61
C GLY A 101 -0.17 6.91 6.96
N ASN A 102 1.01 7.51 6.66
CA ASN A 102 2.13 6.75 6.10
C ASN A 102 2.84 5.94 7.20
N LEU A 103 2.31 4.75 7.47
CA LEU A 103 2.87 3.87 8.50
C LEU A 103 4.09 3.07 8.01
N LYS A 104 4.69 3.43 6.88
CA LYS A 104 5.88 2.74 6.36
C LYS A 104 7.11 3.08 7.21
N PRO A 105 8.11 2.19 7.30
CA PRO A 105 9.38 2.51 7.92
C PRO A 105 9.99 3.78 7.30
N GLN A 106 10.48 4.68 8.15
CA GLN A 106 11.19 5.87 7.68
C GLN A 106 12.56 5.49 7.09
N HIS A 107 13.04 6.29 6.13
CA HIS A 107 14.31 6.01 5.47
C HIS A 107 15.49 6.12 6.44
N SER A 108 16.39 5.13 6.44
CA SER A 108 17.48 5.03 7.42
C SER A 108 18.43 6.23 7.41
N LEU A 109 18.74 6.80 6.24
CA LEU A 109 19.57 8.02 6.16
C LEU A 109 18.87 9.24 6.78
N PHE A 110 17.55 9.35 6.64
CA PHE A 110 16.80 10.46 7.24
C PHE A 110 16.84 10.35 8.77
N LEU A 111 16.49 9.17 9.31
CA LEU A 111 16.56 8.90 10.75
C LEU A 111 17.95 9.15 11.31
N ARG A 112 19.00 8.74 10.58
CA ARG A 112 20.39 8.95 11.00
C ARG A 112 20.73 10.44 11.06
N ASN A 113 20.35 11.22 10.06
CA ASN A 113 20.60 12.66 10.04
C ASN A 113 19.88 13.36 11.20
N GLN A 114 18.61 13.01 11.45
CA GLN A 114 17.82 13.59 12.55
C GLN A 114 18.38 13.22 13.92
N ALA A 115 18.75 11.95 14.14
CA ALA A 115 19.38 11.51 15.37
C ALA A 115 20.74 12.18 15.60
N GLN A 116 21.55 12.37 14.54
CA GLN A 116 22.82 13.08 14.63
C GLN A 116 22.62 14.56 14.95
N HIS A 117 21.64 15.20 14.32
CA HIS A 117 21.33 16.61 14.58
C HIS A 117 20.88 16.82 16.04
N LEU A 118 19.93 16.02 16.52
CA LEU A 118 19.49 16.07 17.92
C LEU A 118 20.65 15.83 18.90
N ARG A 119 21.48 14.81 18.64
CA ARG A 119 22.68 14.54 19.46
C ARG A 119 23.62 15.74 19.50
N GLN A 120 23.85 16.41 18.38
CA GLN A 120 24.70 17.59 18.30
C GLN A 120 24.11 18.77 19.08
N LEU A 121 22.79 19.03 18.97
CA LEU A 121 22.13 20.09 19.74
C LEU A 121 22.25 19.86 21.25
N ILE A 122 22.06 18.62 21.72
CA ILE A 122 22.24 18.24 23.13
C ILE A 122 23.69 18.52 23.56
N LEU A 123 24.68 18.06 22.79
CA LEU A 123 26.10 18.24 23.11
C LEU A 123 26.52 19.72 23.15
N GLN A 124 26.02 20.53 22.21
CA GLN A 124 26.24 21.97 22.19
C GLN A 124 25.65 22.65 23.42
N GLN A 125 24.41 22.30 23.79
CA GLN A 125 23.76 22.87 24.97
C GLN A 125 24.47 22.48 26.28
N VAL A 126 24.96 21.25 26.38
CA VAL A 126 25.74 20.77 27.53
C VAL A 126 27.05 21.54 27.69
N TYR A 127 27.75 21.78 26.58
CA TYR A 127 28.99 22.56 26.60
C TYR A 127 28.77 24.02 27.04
N LEU A 128 27.61 24.59 26.70
CA LEU A 128 27.21 25.92 27.16
C LEU A 128 26.88 25.96 28.65
N TRP A 129 26.18 24.95 29.20
CA TRP A 129 25.84 24.90 30.63
C TRP A 129 27.06 24.91 31.55
N VAL A 130 28.18 24.32 31.13
CA VAL A 130 29.42 24.29 31.91
C VAL A 130 30.33 25.50 31.67
N ASP A 131 29.86 26.50 30.89
CA ASP A 131 30.65 27.66 30.44
C ASP A 131 32.00 27.24 29.84
N GLY A 132 31.96 26.22 28.96
CA GLY A 132 33.15 25.56 28.46
C GLY A 132 34.15 26.52 27.81
N ALA A 133 33.67 27.50 27.04
CA ALA A 133 34.52 28.48 26.36
C ALA A 133 35.28 29.39 27.35
N ALA A 134 34.65 29.83 28.45
CA ALA A 134 35.35 30.63 29.46
C ALA A 134 36.35 29.78 30.26
N ARG A 135 36.00 28.53 30.57
CA ARG A 135 36.87 27.62 31.32
C ARG A 135 38.06 27.12 30.51
N VAL A 136 37.96 27.05 29.18
CA VAL A 136 39.13 26.81 28.31
C VAL A 136 40.17 27.93 28.47
N LYS A 137 39.75 29.18 28.68
CA LYS A 137 40.70 30.27 29.00
C LYS A 137 41.39 30.05 30.35
N GLN A 138 40.66 29.53 31.34
CA GLN A 138 41.25 29.16 32.63
C GLN A 138 42.22 27.99 32.50
N LEU A 139 41.91 26.98 31.67
CA LEU A 139 42.79 25.87 31.36
C LEU A 139 44.13 26.35 30.81
N LEU A 140 44.13 27.34 29.92
CA LEU A 140 45.35 27.94 29.36
C LEU A 140 46.22 28.61 30.42
N LEU A 141 45.63 29.24 31.43
CA LEU A 141 46.37 29.86 32.53
C LEU A 141 47.01 28.84 33.49
N HIS A 142 46.49 27.61 33.54
CA HIS A 142 46.94 26.56 34.46
C HIS A 142 47.80 25.47 33.78
N LEU A 143 48.09 25.62 32.48
CA LEU A 143 48.93 24.70 31.72
C LEU A 143 50.41 24.85 32.12
N ASP A 144 51.03 23.76 32.59
CA ASP A 144 52.47 23.72 32.82
C ASP A 144 53.26 23.42 31.53
N ALA A 145 54.58 23.63 31.57
CA ALA A 145 55.45 23.47 30.41
C ALA A 145 55.49 22.03 29.86
N MET A 146 55.31 21.03 30.72
CA MET A 146 55.31 19.61 30.33
C MET A 146 53.98 19.23 29.68
N GLN A 147 52.86 19.64 30.26
CA GLN A 147 51.51 19.46 29.73
C GLN A 147 51.37 20.14 28.37
N ALA A 148 51.87 21.38 28.22
CA ALA A 148 51.87 22.10 26.95
C ALA A 148 52.68 21.37 25.86
N GLN A 149 53.84 20.81 26.22
CA GLN A 149 54.66 20.03 25.29
C GLN A 149 53.98 18.72 24.87
N ILE A 150 53.35 18.01 25.80
CA ILE A 150 52.61 16.78 25.52
C ILE A 150 51.43 17.07 24.59
N LEU A 151 50.68 18.14 24.85
CA LEU A 151 49.51 18.51 24.05
C LEU A 151 49.91 18.98 22.65
N ASP A 152 50.97 19.79 22.53
CA ASP A 152 51.51 20.19 21.22
C ASP A 152 51.97 18.98 20.41
N GLN A 153 52.64 18.00 21.03
CA GLN A 153 53.03 16.76 20.34
C GLN A 153 51.81 15.96 19.87
N ALA A 154 50.76 15.87 20.69
CA ALA A 154 49.54 15.18 20.32
C ALA A 154 48.80 15.88 19.16
N LEU A 155 48.74 17.22 19.17
CA LEU A 155 48.16 18.03 18.10
C LEU A 155 48.96 17.94 16.80
N MET A 156 50.31 17.97 16.87
CA MET A 156 51.18 17.77 15.70
C MET A 156 51.02 16.39 15.06
N GLN A 157 50.66 15.36 15.84
CA GLN A 157 50.37 14.02 15.31
C GLN A 157 48.98 13.93 14.64
N ALA A 158 48.04 14.80 15.03
CA ALA A 158 46.70 14.86 14.47
C ALA A 158 46.62 15.80 13.25
N ASP A 159 47.43 16.86 13.22
CA ASP A 159 47.50 17.83 12.12
C ASP A 159 48.97 18.20 11.80
N ASN A 160 49.41 17.83 10.60
CA ASN A 160 50.76 18.09 10.10
C ASN A 160 51.06 19.60 9.90
N GLN A 161 50.03 20.45 9.85
CA GLN A 161 50.18 21.90 9.69
C GLN A 161 50.28 22.62 11.03
N TYR A 162 49.98 21.94 12.14
CA TYR A 162 50.03 22.52 13.48
C TYR A 162 51.47 22.80 13.93
N GLN A 163 51.66 23.96 14.58
CA GLN A 163 52.93 24.39 15.17
C GLN A 163 52.82 24.32 16.70
N PRO A 164 53.91 24.14 17.46
CA PRO A 164 53.87 24.03 18.92
C PRO A 164 53.61 25.40 19.58
N VAL A 165 52.37 25.85 19.50
CA VAL A 165 51.92 27.17 19.96
C VAL A 165 51.81 27.19 21.49
N LEU A 166 51.37 26.10 22.11
CA LEU A 166 51.10 26.07 23.56
C LEU A 166 52.40 26.12 24.37
N THR A 167 53.42 25.40 23.91
CA THR A 167 54.76 25.44 24.49
C THR A 167 55.35 26.86 24.40
N LYS A 168 55.15 27.54 23.27
CA LYS A 168 55.59 28.94 23.09
C LYS A 168 54.79 29.91 23.95
N PHE A 169 53.51 29.69 24.14
CA PHE A 169 52.68 30.49 25.06
C PHE A 169 53.19 30.37 26.50
N VAL A 170 53.37 29.14 27.02
CA VAL A 170 53.79 28.91 28.40
C VAL A 170 55.23 29.37 28.66
N GLN A 171 56.16 29.13 27.72
CA GLN A 171 57.58 29.43 27.93
C GLN A 171 57.99 30.84 27.52
N GLN A 172 57.31 31.44 26.53
CA GLN A 172 57.74 32.69 25.88
C GLN A 172 56.66 33.79 25.94
N GLY A 173 55.47 33.51 26.46
CA GLY A 173 54.37 34.48 26.58
C GLY A 173 53.77 34.90 25.22
N GLN A 174 54.00 34.12 24.16
CA GLN A 174 53.45 34.43 22.84
C GLN A 174 51.93 34.21 22.81
N PRO A 175 51.13 35.11 22.21
CA PRO A 175 49.68 34.96 22.16
C PRO A 175 49.28 33.72 21.35
N ILE A 176 48.24 33.02 21.81
CA ILE A 176 47.67 31.85 21.12
C ILE A 176 46.75 32.36 20.00
N PRO A 177 46.91 31.90 18.75
CA PRO A 177 45.98 32.18 17.65
C PRO A 177 44.53 31.73 17.93
N GLU A 178 43.55 32.45 17.41
CA GLU A 178 42.12 32.18 17.67
C GLU A 178 41.63 30.82 17.16
N ASP A 179 42.19 30.33 16.05
CA ASP A 179 41.91 29.01 15.48
C ASP A 179 42.34 27.89 16.44
N VAL A 180 43.50 28.03 17.09
CA VAL A 180 43.98 27.08 18.10
C VAL A 180 43.13 27.13 19.37
N LEU A 181 42.69 28.33 19.80
CA LEU A 181 41.75 28.49 20.91
C LEU A 181 40.42 27.79 20.63
N THR A 182 39.91 27.95 19.40
CA THR A 182 38.67 27.31 18.95
C THR A 182 38.83 25.79 18.92
N ALA A 183 39.96 25.27 18.42
CA ALA A 183 40.26 23.85 18.41
C ALA A 183 40.41 23.25 19.82
N LEU A 184 41.01 23.98 20.77
CA LEU A 184 41.07 23.53 22.17
C LEU A 184 39.71 23.54 22.84
N SER A 185 38.87 24.52 22.51
CA SER A 185 37.50 24.58 22.99
C SER A 185 36.69 23.38 22.50
N THR A 186 36.79 23.01 21.22
CA THR A 186 36.12 21.82 20.69
C THR A 186 36.64 20.53 21.31
N LEU A 187 37.94 20.40 21.56
CA LEU A 187 38.52 19.22 22.21
C LEU A 187 38.05 19.01 23.66
N CYS A 188 37.60 20.06 24.35
CA CYS A 188 37.02 19.96 25.69
C CYS A 188 35.51 19.61 25.67
N ALA A 189 34.86 19.62 24.51
CA ALA A 189 33.46 19.25 24.40
C ALA A 189 33.29 17.73 24.51
N LEU A 190 32.20 17.30 25.16
CA LEU A 190 31.90 15.89 25.41
C LEU A 190 31.92 15.04 24.12
N GLU A 191 31.50 15.62 22.99
CA GLU A 191 31.49 14.96 21.68
C GLU A 191 32.86 14.37 21.30
N PHE A 192 33.93 15.10 21.59
CA PHE A 192 35.29 14.69 21.23
C PHE A 192 35.91 13.78 22.28
N VAL A 193 35.52 13.90 23.55
CA VAL A 193 36.06 13.06 24.65
C VAL A 193 35.45 11.66 24.66
N GLU A 194 34.12 11.56 24.53
CA GLU A 194 33.38 10.28 24.50
C GLU A 194 33.28 9.72 23.08
N GLY A 195 33.15 10.58 22.06
CA GLY A 195 32.89 10.10 20.71
C GLY A 195 31.54 9.36 20.64
N GLU A 196 31.48 8.26 19.89
CA GLU A 196 30.24 7.50 19.62
C GLU A 196 29.69 6.71 20.83
N THR A 197 30.36 6.72 21.99
CA THR A 197 29.89 6.04 23.20
C THR A 197 28.71 6.77 23.84
N PHE A 198 28.74 8.11 23.84
CA PHE A 198 27.66 8.95 24.36
C PHE A 198 26.52 9.08 23.36
N LEU A 199 25.31 8.70 23.79
CA LEU A 199 24.08 8.63 22.99
C LEU A 199 24.32 8.03 21.59
N PRO A 200 24.60 6.71 21.49
CA PRO A 200 24.92 6.08 20.22
C PRO A 200 23.82 6.33 19.17
N VAL A 201 24.22 6.86 18.01
CA VAL A 201 23.28 7.32 16.96
C VAL A 201 22.28 6.23 16.58
N GLN A 202 22.72 4.97 16.47
CA GLN A 202 21.84 3.85 16.08
C GLN A 202 20.71 3.60 17.09
N ALA A 203 20.98 3.74 18.39
CA ALA A 203 19.96 3.58 19.42
C ALA A 203 19.01 4.78 19.44
N LEU A 204 19.56 6.00 19.27
CA LEU A 204 18.77 7.22 19.19
C LEU A 204 17.85 7.24 17.95
N MET A 205 18.28 6.71 16.82
CA MET A 205 17.44 6.55 15.61
C MET A 205 16.17 5.75 15.89
N LEU A 206 16.26 4.66 16.67
CA LEU A 206 15.11 3.83 17.01
C LEU A 206 14.13 4.59 17.90
N SER A 207 14.63 5.27 18.93
CA SER A 207 13.80 6.03 19.86
C SER A 207 13.15 7.25 19.21
N TYR A 208 13.86 7.93 18.30
CA TYR A 208 13.30 8.99 17.47
C TYR A 208 12.20 8.45 16.53
N ASP A 209 12.44 7.32 15.85
CA ASP A 209 11.43 6.69 15.00
C ASP A 209 10.20 6.25 15.81
N ASP A 210 10.37 5.70 17.01
CA ASP A 210 9.25 5.39 17.90
C ASP A 210 8.45 6.65 18.28
N PHE A 211 9.15 7.74 18.62
CA PHE A 211 8.53 9.01 18.96
C PHE A 211 7.70 9.61 17.80
N CYS A 212 8.19 9.54 16.55
CA CYS A 212 7.43 9.99 15.37
C CYS A 212 6.08 9.28 15.17
N PHE A 213 5.87 8.09 15.75
CA PHE A 213 4.62 7.33 15.64
C PHE A 213 3.73 7.45 16.90
N SER A 214 4.17 8.20 17.91
CA SER A 214 3.56 8.23 19.25
C SER A 214 2.49 9.30 19.45
N ALA A 215 2.17 10.12 18.44
CA ALA A 215 1.24 11.25 18.59
C ALA A 215 -0.15 10.87 19.13
N ALA A 216 -0.63 9.66 18.86
CA ALA A 216 -1.90 9.17 19.39
C ALA A 216 -1.88 8.91 20.90
N GLU A 217 -0.69 8.80 21.50
CA GLU A 217 -0.48 8.49 22.92
C GLU A 217 -0.50 9.76 23.77
N PHE A 218 0.14 10.84 23.32
CA PHE A 218 0.22 12.08 24.10
C PHE A 218 -0.86 13.11 23.76
N LEU A 219 -1.42 13.13 22.54
CA LEU A 219 -2.47 14.09 22.20
C LEU A 219 -3.85 13.67 22.76
N PRO A 220 -4.69 14.64 23.16
CA PRO A 220 -6.11 14.38 23.40
C PRO A 220 -6.76 13.73 22.17
N LYS A 221 -7.53 12.65 22.38
CA LYS A 221 -8.09 11.81 21.29
C LYS A 221 -8.82 12.60 20.22
N ALA A 222 -9.56 13.64 20.61
CA ALA A 222 -10.30 14.51 19.69
C ALA A 222 -9.36 15.40 18.85
N MET A 223 -8.26 15.90 19.43
CA MET A 223 -7.24 16.66 18.70
C MET A 223 -6.50 15.78 17.71
N TYR A 224 -6.01 14.62 18.14
CA TYR A 224 -5.37 13.66 17.24
C TYR A 224 -6.31 13.26 16.09
N ARG A 225 -7.62 13.14 16.38
CA ARG A 225 -8.62 12.85 15.37
C ARG A 225 -8.75 13.96 14.33
N ILE A 226 -8.75 15.23 14.73
CA ILE A 226 -8.79 16.37 13.80
C ILE A 226 -7.51 16.45 12.97
N LEU A 227 -6.35 16.28 13.62
CA LEU A 227 -5.05 16.32 12.94
C LEU A 227 -4.89 15.18 11.94
N SER A 228 -5.25 13.95 12.29
CA SER A 228 -5.21 12.81 11.34
C SER A 228 -6.15 12.99 10.14
N ILE A 229 -7.18 13.82 10.27
CA ILE A 229 -8.05 14.20 9.16
C ILE A 229 -7.47 15.38 8.37
N SER A 230 -6.92 16.39 9.03
CA SER A 230 -6.42 17.59 8.34
C SER A 230 -5.08 17.32 7.63
N PHE A 231 -4.29 16.42 8.20
CA PHE A 231 -2.96 16.01 7.74
C PHE A 231 -2.94 14.49 7.53
N PRO A 232 -3.28 14.00 6.33
CA PRO A 232 -3.43 12.56 6.08
C PRO A 232 -2.13 11.77 6.20
N GLU A 233 -0.98 12.40 5.95
CA GLU A 233 0.31 11.71 5.91
C GLU A 233 1.10 11.91 7.21
N ARG A 234 1.32 13.18 7.57
CA ARG A 234 2.12 13.62 8.72
C ARG A 234 1.85 15.08 9.07
N PHE A 235 2.17 15.48 10.30
CA PHE A 235 2.12 16.86 10.80
C PHE A 235 3.28 17.10 11.77
N ASN A 236 3.65 18.35 12.04
CA ASN A 236 4.55 18.73 13.14
C ASN A 236 3.77 19.50 14.23
N LEU A 237 4.41 19.86 15.34
CA LEU A 237 3.69 20.58 16.41
C LEU A 237 3.42 22.04 16.05
N GLN A 238 4.19 22.62 15.14
CA GLN A 238 3.87 23.94 14.61
C GLN A 238 2.54 23.93 13.84
N ASP A 239 2.24 22.89 13.06
CA ASP A 239 0.95 22.71 12.39
C ASP A 239 -0.21 22.71 13.40
N LEU A 240 -0.01 22.17 14.61
CA LEU A 240 -1.02 22.20 15.68
C LEU A 240 -1.30 23.64 16.14
N ILE A 241 -0.27 24.47 16.24
CA ILE A 241 -0.36 25.88 16.63
C ILE A 241 -1.03 26.69 15.51
N ASP A 242 -0.55 26.52 14.27
CA ASP A 242 -1.03 27.26 13.10
C ASP A 242 -2.50 26.98 12.78
N HIS A 243 -2.99 25.77 13.07
CA HIS A 243 -4.38 25.35 12.85
C HIS A 243 -5.26 25.39 14.10
N GLN A 244 -4.84 26.09 15.16
CA GLN A 244 -5.58 26.16 16.42
C GLN A 244 -7.06 26.55 16.24
N ASP A 245 -7.35 27.51 15.37
CA ASP A 245 -8.73 27.94 15.07
C ASP A 245 -9.58 26.81 14.49
N ASP A 246 -9.05 26.04 13.55
CA ASP A 246 -9.76 24.93 12.93
C ASP A 246 -9.98 23.79 13.94
N LEU A 247 -9.00 23.54 14.79
CA LEU A 247 -9.12 22.62 15.93
C LEU A 247 -10.23 23.05 16.89
N GLN A 248 -10.31 24.33 17.24
CA GLN A 248 -11.38 24.88 18.09
C GLN A 248 -12.77 24.66 17.48
N LEU A 249 -12.93 24.97 16.19
CA LEU A 249 -14.20 24.82 15.47
C LEU A 249 -14.68 23.36 15.44
N LEU A 250 -13.74 22.41 15.29
CA LEU A 250 -14.06 21.00 15.08
C LEU A 250 -14.05 20.15 16.35
N TYR A 251 -13.48 20.64 17.46
CA TYR A 251 -13.27 19.86 18.67
C TYR A 251 -14.55 19.22 19.21
N ARG A 252 -15.65 19.98 19.25
CA ARG A 252 -16.95 19.48 19.72
C ARG A 252 -17.42 18.29 18.86
N HIS A 253 -17.37 18.43 17.54
CA HIS A 253 -17.77 17.38 16.60
C HIS A 253 -16.85 16.16 16.68
N ALA A 254 -15.56 16.35 16.94
CA ALA A 254 -14.61 15.27 17.12
C ALA A 254 -14.88 14.45 18.39
N VAL A 255 -15.42 15.09 19.45
CA VAL A 255 -15.86 14.42 20.68
C VAL A 255 -17.19 13.70 20.48
N GLU A 256 -18.20 14.40 19.95
CA GLU A 256 -19.57 13.89 19.86
C GLU A 256 -19.75 12.87 18.72
N GLN A 257 -19.13 13.11 17.56
CA GLN A 257 -19.33 12.37 16.31
C GLN A 257 -18.01 12.05 15.58
N SER A 258 -16.99 11.63 16.35
CA SER A 258 -15.63 11.32 15.89
C SER A 258 -15.53 10.51 14.59
N HIS A 259 -16.40 9.51 14.42
CA HIS A 259 -16.41 8.60 13.28
C HIS A 259 -16.89 9.25 11.98
N LEU A 260 -17.72 10.30 12.05
CA LEU A 260 -18.23 11.04 10.89
C LEU A 260 -17.35 12.24 10.53
N LEU A 261 -16.34 12.57 11.35
CA LEU A 261 -15.56 13.79 11.22
C LEU A 261 -14.85 13.93 9.86
N GLY A 262 -14.53 12.83 9.16
CA GLY A 262 -13.93 12.88 7.82
C GLY A 262 -14.77 13.69 6.81
N PHE A 263 -16.11 13.69 6.94
CA PHE A 263 -17.00 14.44 6.07
C PHE A 263 -16.89 15.97 6.22
N VAL A 264 -16.25 16.46 7.27
CA VAL A 264 -15.97 17.90 7.43
C VAL A 264 -15.07 18.43 6.30
N ARG A 265 -14.16 17.59 5.77
CA ARG A 265 -13.26 17.94 4.65
C ARG A 265 -14.02 18.44 3.42
N ILE A 266 -15.25 17.97 3.22
CA ILE A 266 -16.09 18.29 2.06
C ILE A 266 -17.22 19.29 2.42
N MET A 267 -17.25 19.80 3.65
CA MET A 267 -18.18 20.82 4.11
C MET A 267 -17.59 22.22 3.97
N ASN A 268 -18.44 23.25 3.88
CA ASN A 268 -17.97 24.63 3.89
C ASN A 268 -17.43 24.99 5.29
N ARG A 269 -16.22 25.54 5.39
CA ARG A 269 -15.61 25.95 6.67
C ARG A 269 -16.51 26.83 7.53
N ALA A 270 -17.30 27.70 6.89
CA ALA A 270 -18.21 28.63 7.57
C ALA A 270 -19.26 27.94 8.48
N VAL A 271 -19.59 26.67 8.24
CA VAL A 271 -20.56 25.95 9.07
C VAL A 271 -19.92 25.14 10.19
N TRP A 272 -18.59 25.03 10.27
CA TRP A 272 -17.92 24.14 11.22
C TRP A 272 -18.24 24.45 12.69
N ALA A 273 -18.47 25.72 13.02
CA ALA A 273 -18.88 26.15 14.37
C ALA A 273 -20.33 25.75 14.72
N GLU A 274 -21.17 25.45 13.73
CA GLU A 274 -22.60 25.23 13.93
C GLU A 274 -22.89 23.85 14.52
N ASP A 275 -24.01 23.76 15.23
CA ASP A 275 -24.47 22.51 15.82
C ASP A 275 -25.12 21.60 14.77
N ASN A 276 -24.94 20.28 14.94
CA ASN A 276 -25.59 19.25 14.13
C ASN A 276 -25.26 19.27 12.63
N ILE A 277 -24.11 19.82 12.21
CA ILE A 277 -23.69 19.81 10.79
C ILE A 277 -23.56 18.41 10.19
N LEU A 278 -23.26 17.41 11.02
CA LEU A 278 -23.15 16.00 10.65
C LEU A 278 -24.47 15.22 10.84
N ALA A 279 -25.63 15.90 10.93
CA ALA A 279 -26.93 15.25 11.04
C ALA A 279 -27.36 14.54 9.74
N LYS A 280 -28.07 13.41 9.87
CA LYS A 280 -28.54 12.56 8.76
C LYS A 280 -29.25 13.33 7.64
N ARG A 281 -30.05 14.34 7.97
CA ARG A 281 -30.79 15.16 6.99
C ARG A 281 -29.86 15.76 5.94
N HIS A 282 -28.67 16.19 6.33
CA HIS A 282 -27.74 16.85 5.43
C HIS A 282 -27.20 15.89 4.36
N PHE A 283 -27.12 14.59 4.65
CA PHE A 283 -26.69 13.59 3.67
C PHE A 283 -27.76 13.26 2.61
N LEU A 284 -29.05 13.55 2.91
CA LEU A 284 -30.20 13.27 2.04
C LEU A 284 -30.69 14.49 1.26
N GLU A 285 -30.30 15.69 1.69
CA GLU A 285 -30.76 16.94 1.11
C GLU A 285 -29.72 17.55 0.16
N LYS A 286 -30.20 18.22 -0.90
CA LYS A 286 -29.36 19.03 -1.77
C LYS A 286 -29.04 20.37 -1.08
N ASN A 287 -28.16 20.33 -0.08
CA ASN A 287 -27.83 21.49 0.75
C ASN A 287 -26.43 22.05 0.43
N THR A 288 -26.37 23.09 -0.39
CA THR A 288 -25.12 23.76 -0.80
C THR A 288 -24.53 24.69 0.26
N ARG A 289 -25.27 24.97 1.34
CA ARG A 289 -24.74 25.70 2.51
C ARG A 289 -23.83 24.79 3.33
N ILE A 290 -24.22 23.53 3.50
CA ILE A 290 -23.42 22.55 4.24
C ILE A 290 -22.27 22.02 3.38
N TRP A 291 -22.58 21.53 2.18
CA TRP A 291 -21.61 20.84 1.32
C TRP A 291 -20.95 21.75 0.30
N GLN A 292 -19.66 21.53 0.05
CA GLN A 292 -18.94 22.18 -1.04
C GLN A 292 -19.45 21.64 -2.39
N THR A 293 -19.88 22.52 -3.29
CA THR A 293 -20.46 22.14 -4.59
C THR A 293 -19.46 21.51 -5.56
N LYS A 294 -18.17 21.78 -5.39
CA LYS A 294 -17.10 21.30 -6.27
C LYS A 294 -16.64 19.87 -5.94
N VAL A 295 -16.97 19.36 -4.76
CA VAL A 295 -16.36 18.13 -4.24
C VAL A 295 -17.25 16.91 -4.43
N ALA A 296 -18.57 17.05 -4.41
CA ALA A 296 -19.49 15.93 -4.64
C ALA A 296 -20.79 16.38 -5.30
N ARG A 297 -21.41 15.48 -6.08
CA ARG A 297 -22.78 15.69 -6.60
C ARG A 297 -23.79 15.51 -5.46
N LEU A 298 -24.70 16.46 -5.31
CA LEU A 298 -25.67 16.51 -4.21
C LEU A 298 -27.09 16.05 -4.63
N PRO A 299 -27.87 15.41 -3.75
CA PRO A 299 -27.50 14.99 -2.37
C PRO A 299 -26.42 13.91 -2.36
N LEU A 300 -25.73 13.73 -1.24
CA LEU A 300 -24.68 12.70 -1.13
C LEU A 300 -25.27 11.28 -1.27
N PHE A 301 -26.50 11.06 -0.81
CA PHE A 301 -27.23 9.82 -1.00
C PHE A 301 -28.70 10.08 -1.29
N ASP A 302 -29.26 9.30 -2.20
CA ASP A 302 -30.66 9.44 -2.62
C ASP A 302 -31.63 8.67 -1.72
N TYR A 303 -31.11 7.74 -0.89
CA TYR A 303 -31.91 6.80 -0.11
C TYR A 303 -31.59 6.85 1.40
N PRO A 304 -32.60 6.97 2.29
CA PRO A 304 -32.42 6.95 3.74
C PRO A 304 -31.69 5.71 4.26
N ARG A 305 -31.91 4.56 3.62
CA ARG A 305 -31.25 3.30 3.97
C ARG A 305 -29.73 3.36 3.89
N ALA A 306 -29.19 3.99 2.85
CA ALA A 306 -27.76 4.15 2.67
C ALA A 306 -27.16 5.04 3.76
N VAL A 307 -27.85 6.12 4.13
CA VAL A 307 -27.44 7.01 5.22
C VAL A 307 -27.53 6.30 6.58
N ASN A 308 -28.58 5.52 6.82
CA ASN A 308 -28.69 4.73 8.04
C ASN A 308 -27.59 3.67 8.17
N TRP A 309 -27.19 3.05 7.06
CA TRP A 309 -26.06 2.14 7.03
C TRP A 309 -24.75 2.88 7.31
N LEU A 310 -24.53 4.03 6.68
CA LEU A 310 -23.36 4.89 6.85
C LEU A 310 -23.15 5.27 8.32
N PHE A 311 -24.19 5.71 9.01
CA PHE A 311 -24.12 6.11 10.44
C PHE A 311 -23.82 4.95 11.40
N ARG A 312 -23.81 3.71 10.94
CA ARG A 312 -23.43 2.53 11.74
C ARG A 312 -21.99 2.08 11.50
N GLN A 313 -21.28 2.73 10.56
CA GLN A 313 -19.93 2.33 10.18
C GLN A 313 -18.87 2.94 11.09
N SER A 314 -17.70 2.29 11.13
CA SER A 314 -16.55 2.80 11.89
C SER A 314 -15.86 3.95 11.17
N LYS A 315 -15.04 4.72 11.91
CA LYS A 315 -14.20 5.80 11.37
C LYS A 315 -13.37 5.37 10.16
N LEU A 316 -12.82 4.14 10.19
CA LEU A 316 -12.00 3.59 9.11
C LEU A 316 -12.75 3.55 7.77
N VAL A 317 -14.01 3.12 7.80
CA VAL A 317 -14.84 3.04 6.59
C VAL A 317 -15.27 4.44 6.15
N LEU A 318 -15.66 5.28 7.11
CA LEU A 318 -16.21 6.60 6.86
C LEU A 318 -15.18 7.61 6.35
N ASP A 319 -13.94 7.53 6.82
CA ASP A 319 -12.84 8.39 6.34
C ASP A 319 -12.55 8.09 4.87
N TRP A 320 -12.38 6.81 4.53
CA TRP A 320 -12.20 6.40 3.15
C TRP A 320 -13.39 6.82 2.27
N LEU A 321 -14.63 6.70 2.79
CA LEU A 321 -15.80 7.18 2.06
C LEU A 321 -15.76 8.69 1.85
N SER A 322 -15.39 9.49 2.86
CA SER A 322 -15.30 10.95 2.71
C SER A 322 -14.29 11.36 1.64
N ASP A 323 -13.18 10.64 1.51
CA ASP A 323 -12.15 10.92 0.49
C ASP A 323 -12.60 10.54 -0.92
N ASN A 324 -13.45 9.50 -1.04
CA ASN A 324 -13.83 8.92 -2.33
C ASN A 324 -15.28 9.21 -2.74
N ILE A 325 -16.04 9.99 -1.96
CA ILE A 325 -17.46 10.24 -2.20
C ILE A 325 -17.73 11.00 -3.50
N HIS A 326 -16.72 11.70 -4.00
CA HIS A 326 -16.74 12.42 -5.28
C HIS A 326 -16.92 11.46 -6.47
N HIS A 327 -16.53 10.20 -6.31
CA HIS A 327 -16.83 9.14 -7.27
C HIS A 327 -18.24 8.59 -7.04
N SER A 328 -19.19 8.90 -7.93
CA SER A 328 -20.56 8.38 -7.84
C SER A 328 -20.65 6.84 -7.84
N SER A 329 -19.65 6.15 -8.36
CA SER A 329 -19.55 4.69 -8.26
C SER A 329 -19.42 4.18 -6.82
N VAL A 330 -18.77 4.95 -5.93
CA VAL A 330 -18.68 4.66 -4.50
C VAL A 330 -20.05 4.78 -3.84
N ARG A 331 -20.83 5.80 -4.21
CA ARG A 331 -22.23 5.95 -3.74
C ARG A 331 -23.07 4.74 -4.11
N VAL A 332 -22.94 4.24 -5.34
CA VAL A 332 -23.60 3.01 -5.79
C VAL A 332 -23.18 1.79 -4.95
N ALA A 333 -21.89 1.64 -4.66
CA ALA A 333 -21.39 0.53 -3.84
C ALA A 333 -21.93 0.60 -2.40
N VAL A 334 -22.01 1.78 -1.80
CA VAL A 334 -22.60 2.01 -0.47
C VAL A 334 -24.09 1.66 -0.45
N VAL A 335 -24.86 2.12 -1.44
CA VAL A 335 -26.29 1.78 -1.55
C VAL A 335 -26.46 0.27 -1.67
N ALA A 336 -25.64 -0.41 -2.48
CA ALA A 336 -25.67 -1.85 -2.61
C ALA A 336 -25.37 -2.58 -1.28
N LEU A 337 -24.35 -2.15 -0.53
CA LEU A 337 -24.05 -2.73 0.79
C LEU A 337 -25.09 -2.43 1.85
N SER A 338 -25.84 -1.33 1.73
CA SER A 338 -26.94 -1.02 2.67
C SER A 338 -28.07 -2.07 2.67
N PHE A 339 -28.15 -2.92 1.64
CA PHE A 339 -29.06 -4.05 1.55
C PHE A 339 -28.48 -5.36 2.14
N VAL A 340 -27.23 -5.35 2.57
CA VAL A 340 -26.52 -6.48 3.16
C VAL A 340 -26.40 -6.25 4.68
N ASP A 341 -26.49 -7.32 5.46
CA ASP A 341 -26.21 -7.24 6.89
C ASP A 341 -24.68 -7.22 7.11
N CYS A 342 -24.20 -6.09 7.63
CA CYS A 342 -22.79 -5.87 7.97
C CYS A 342 -22.54 -5.85 9.48
N SER A 343 -23.54 -6.12 10.32
CA SER A 343 -23.46 -5.92 11.77
C SER A 343 -22.35 -6.70 12.48
N GLN A 344 -22.06 -7.92 12.00
CA GLN A 344 -21.03 -8.81 12.54
C GLN A 344 -19.72 -8.78 11.74
N ILE A 345 -19.60 -7.91 10.75
CA ILE A 345 -18.46 -7.89 9.83
C ILE A 345 -17.42 -6.89 10.32
N HIS A 346 -16.17 -7.33 10.40
CA HIS A 346 -15.06 -6.47 10.80
C HIS A 346 -14.91 -5.28 9.83
N PRO A 347 -14.70 -4.04 10.31
CA PRO A 347 -14.66 -2.86 9.43
C PRO A 347 -13.62 -2.90 8.31
N ARG A 348 -12.47 -3.54 8.53
CA ARG A 348 -11.46 -3.74 7.46
C ARG A 348 -11.99 -4.57 6.29
N ILE A 349 -12.88 -5.53 6.54
CA ILE A 349 -13.52 -6.34 5.50
C ILE A 349 -14.57 -5.53 4.75
N ILE A 350 -15.34 -4.70 5.46
CA ILE A 350 -16.30 -3.77 4.84
C ILE A 350 -15.56 -2.80 3.91
N LEU A 351 -14.46 -2.20 4.39
CA LEU A 351 -13.62 -1.31 3.60
C LEU A 351 -13.03 -2.03 2.38
N ALA A 352 -12.45 -3.23 2.55
CA ALA A 352 -11.91 -4.01 1.44
C ALA A 352 -12.97 -4.34 0.39
N THR A 353 -14.21 -4.62 0.82
CA THR A 353 -15.34 -4.87 -0.08
C THR A 353 -15.68 -3.61 -0.89
N LEU A 354 -15.76 -2.44 -0.25
CA LEU A 354 -15.98 -1.17 -0.96
C LEU A 354 -14.86 -0.88 -1.97
N GLN A 355 -13.60 -1.01 -1.55
CA GLN A 355 -12.42 -0.77 -2.39
C GLN A 355 -12.37 -1.71 -3.61
N TYR A 356 -12.70 -2.99 -3.42
CA TYR A 356 -12.74 -3.97 -4.51
C TYR A 356 -13.75 -3.60 -5.60
N PHE A 357 -14.93 -3.12 -5.19
CA PHE A 357 -16.04 -2.81 -6.10
C PHE A 357 -16.11 -1.35 -6.54
N GLN A 358 -15.27 -0.45 -6.02
CA GLN A 358 -15.41 1.01 -6.20
C GLN A 358 -15.53 1.45 -7.68
N TYR A 359 -14.83 0.79 -8.60
CA TYR A 359 -14.85 1.14 -10.03
C TYR A 359 -15.79 0.26 -10.87
N ALA A 360 -16.10 -0.95 -10.40
CA ALA A 360 -16.99 -1.86 -11.13
C ALA A 360 -18.47 -1.68 -10.77
N SER A 361 -18.78 -1.21 -9.56
CA SER A 361 -20.15 -0.99 -9.07
C SER A 361 -21.01 -0.21 -10.05
N ALA A 362 -20.45 0.85 -10.65
CA ALA A 362 -21.12 1.68 -11.64
C ALA A 362 -21.56 0.89 -12.88
N ARG A 363 -20.64 0.12 -13.49
CA ARG A 363 -20.95 -0.67 -14.69
C ARG A 363 -22.00 -1.74 -14.39
N LEU A 364 -21.83 -2.46 -13.29
CA LEU A 364 -22.75 -3.51 -12.84
C LEU A 364 -24.15 -2.97 -12.51
N PHE A 365 -24.20 -1.78 -11.90
CA PHE A 365 -25.43 -1.07 -11.60
C PHE A 365 -26.15 -0.59 -12.86
N ILE A 366 -25.42 0.04 -13.79
CA ILE A 366 -25.99 0.54 -15.05
C ILE A 366 -26.59 -0.59 -15.88
N GLN A 367 -25.89 -1.74 -15.98
CA GLN A 367 -26.42 -2.92 -16.68
C GLN A 367 -27.72 -3.43 -16.04
N SER A 368 -27.83 -3.36 -14.70
CA SER A 368 -29.06 -3.72 -14.00
C SER A 368 -30.15 -2.69 -14.28
N CYS A 369 -29.84 -1.39 -14.21
CA CYS A 369 -30.79 -0.33 -14.54
C CYS A 369 -31.31 -0.43 -15.97
N ASP A 370 -30.43 -0.63 -16.95
CA ASP A 370 -30.81 -0.78 -18.37
C ASP A 370 -31.77 -1.95 -18.56
N HIS A 371 -31.49 -3.10 -17.93
CA HIS A 371 -32.38 -4.25 -17.98
C HIS A 371 -33.79 -3.95 -17.43
N PHE A 372 -33.88 -3.36 -16.23
CA PHE A 372 -35.17 -3.01 -15.63
C PHE A 372 -35.87 -1.86 -16.37
N ALA A 373 -35.12 -0.89 -16.90
CA ALA A 373 -35.65 0.24 -17.65
C ALA A 373 -36.36 -0.21 -18.92
N LEU A 374 -35.79 -1.18 -19.64
CA LEU A 374 -36.40 -1.78 -20.81
C LEU A 374 -37.60 -2.66 -20.44
N GLN A 375 -37.49 -3.44 -19.37
CA GLN A 375 -38.56 -4.36 -18.94
C GLN A 375 -39.80 -3.63 -18.42
N HIS A 376 -39.62 -2.48 -17.76
CA HIS A 376 -40.68 -1.74 -17.08
C HIS A 376 -40.93 -0.34 -17.69
N GLN A 377 -40.43 -0.09 -18.90
CA GLN A 377 -40.69 1.15 -19.65
C GLN A 377 -40.36 2.44 -18.86
N TRP A 378 -39.22 2.47 -18.16
CA TRP A 378 -38.86 3.60 -17.30
C TRP A 378 -38.73 4.93 -18.04
N PHE A 379 -38.34 4.90 -19.32
CA PHE A 379 -38.20 6.11 -20.13
C PHE A 379 -39.56 6.78 -20.42
N GLU A 380 -40.65 6.02 -20.39
CA GLU A 380 -42.03 6.46 -20.62
C GLU A 380 -42.76 6.74 -19.30
N HIS A 381 -42.09 6.56 -18.16
CA HIS A 381 -42.70 6.74 -16.85
C HIS A 381 -43.16 8.19 -16.64
N GLN A 382 -44.36 8.37 -16.05
CA GLN A 382 -45.00 9.68 -15.88
C GLN A 382 -44.17 10.71 -15.09
N HIS A 383 -43.31 10.25 -14.19
CA HIS A 383 -42.44 11.11 -13.40
C HIS A 383 -41.07 11.37 -14.05
N ASN A 384 -40.74 10.69 -15.14
CA ASN A 384 -39.50 10.91 -15.86
C ASN A 384 -39.61 12.11 -16.82
N SER A 385 -39.15 13.27 -16.35
CA SER A 385 -39.06 14.49 -17.15
C SER A 385 -37.63 14.83 -17.58
N ARG A 386 -36.64 13.95 -17.33
CA ARG A 386 -35.21 14.33 -17.39
C ARG A 386 -34.39 13.56 -18.40
N VAL A 387 -34.72 12.30 -18.68
CA VAL A 387 -33.87 11.44 -19.52
C VAL A 387 -34.66 10.66 -20.56
N VAL A 388 -34.01 10.38 -21.69
CA VAL A 388 -34.52 9.54 -22.78
C VAL A 388 -33.46 8.55 -23.23
N GLN A 389 -33.88 7.46 -23.88
CA GLN A 389 -32.95 6.45 -24.37
C GLN A 389 -32.26 6.91 -25.66
N LYS A 390 -30.92 6.90 -25.68
CA LYS A 390 -30.12 7.21 -26.87
C LYS A 390 -30.42 6.21 -28.00
N GLY A 391 -30.80 6.73 -29.17
CA GLY A 391 -31.14 5.93 -30.35
C GLY A 391 -32.63 5.87 -30.68
N GLN A 392 -33.51 6.34 -29.78
CA GLN A 392 -34.89 6.67 -30.16
C GLN A 392 -34.91 8.01 -30.92
N ARG A 393 -35.88 8.21 -31.83
CA ARG A 393 -36.05 9.47 -32.58
C ARG A 393 -36.42 10.59 -31.59
N GLN A 394 -35.41 11.23 -31.01
CA GLN A 394 -35.60 12.40 -30.16
C GLN A 394 -36.01 13.57 -31.07
N SER A 395 -37.16 14.18 -30.77
CA SER A 395 -37.53 15.45 -31.41
C SER A 395 -36.47 16.50 -31.09
N LEU A 396 -36.18 17.41 -32.02
CA LEU A 396 -35.29 18.56 -31.79
C LEU A 396 -35.74 19.43 -30.61
N GLU A 397 -37.01 19.33 -30.22
CA GLU A 397 -37.62 20.08 -29.12
C GLU A 397 -37.68 19.33 -27.78
N ASP A 398 -37.21 18.07 -27.69
CA ASP A 398 -37.23 17.33 -26.43
C ASP A 398 -36.06 17.75 -25.53
N PRO A 399 -36.30 18.46 -24.39
CA PRO A 399 -35.24 19.00 -23.55
C PRO A 399 -34.55 17.95 -22.68
N ARG A 400 -34.99 16.69 -22.74
CA ARG A 400 -34.46 15.59 -21.93
C ARG A 400 -33.07 15.15 -22.39
N ILE A 401 -32.25 14.67 -21.45
CA ILE A 401 -30.90 14.19 -21.70
C ILE A 401 -30.96 12.79 -22.30
N SER A 402 -30.37 12.59 -23.47
CA SER A 402 -30.24 11.27 -24.09
C SER A 402 -29.12 10.47 -23.43
N ILE A 403 -29.47 9.38 -22.76
CA ILE A 403 -28.53 8.50 -22.04
C ILE A 403 -28.38 7.13 -22.70
N SER A 404 -27.19 6.55 -22.59
CA SER A 404 -26.89 5.16 -22.98
C SER A 404 -26.40 4.37 -21.75
N PRO A 405 -26.33 3.02 -21.80
CA PRO A 405 -25.80 2.21 -20.69
C PRO A 405 -24.27 2.35 -20.58
N SER A 406 -23.82 3.53 -20.14
CA SER A 406 -22.41 3.92 -20.02
C SER A 406 -22.16 4.64 -18.71
N ILE A 407 -20.97 4.44 -18.14
CA ILE A 407 -20.52 5.09 -16.88
C ILE A 407 -20.57 6.62 -16.95
N LEU A 408 -20.48 7.20 -18.14
CA LEU A 408 -20.60 8.63 -18.37
C LEU A 408 -21.96 9.21 -17.95
N TYR A 409 -22.99 8.36 -17.91
CA TYR A 409 -24.35 8.74 -17.52
C TYR A 409 -24.76 8.14 -16.17
N LEU A 410 -23.78 7.77 -15.33
CA LEU A 410 -24.04 7.07 -14.07
C LEU A 410 -25.01 7.83 -13.17
N ASP A 411 -24.79 9.13 -13.01
CA ASP A 411 -25.65 9.95 -12.16
C ASP A 411 -27.05 10.12 -12.74
N GLU A 412 -27.18 10.18 -14.08
CA GLU A 412 -28.47 10.23 -14.76
C GLU A 412 -29.24 8.92 -14.57
N TRP A 413 -28.54 7.78 -14.57
CA TRP A 413 -29.12 6.47 -14.22
C TRP A 413 -29.54 6.39 -12.75
N MET A 414 -28.71 6.87 -11.82
CA MET A 414 -29.07 6.93 -10.39
C MET A 414 -30.32 7.80 -10.17
N ASN A 415 -30.39 8.94 -10.83
CA ASN A 415 -31.51 9.87 -10.76
C ASN A 415 -32.78 9.27 -11.38
N LEU A 416 -32.67 8.59 -12.53
CA LEU A 416 -33.80 7.89 -13.14
C LEU A 416 -34.38 6.84 -12.20
N LEU A 417 -33.54 6.02 -11.56
CA LEU A 417 -33.98 5.04 -10.57
C LEU A 417 -34.68 5.73 -9.38
N ALA A 418 -34.11 6.81 -8.86
CA ALA A 418 -34.69 7.54 -7.74
C ALA A 418 -36.08 8.12 -8.09
N ILE A 419 -36.25 8.63 -9.31
CA ILE A 419 -37.52 9.16 -9.81
C ILE A 419 -38.55 8.05 -10.00
N VAL A 420 -38.18 6.96 -10.68
CA VAL A 420 -39.12 5.89 -11.04
C VAL A 420 -39.53 5.08 -9.82
N SER A 421 -38.61 4.83 -8.89
CA SER A 421 -38.95 4.14 -7.65
C SER A 421 -39.82 4.97 -6.72
N ALA A 422 -39.80 6.31 -6.80
CA ALA A 422 -40.57 7.20 -5.93
C ALA A 422 -40.46 6.83 -4.43
N GLN A 423 -39.26 6.44 -3.98
CA GLN A 423 -38.95 5.92 -2.63
C GLN A 423 -39.43 4.48 -2.31
N ASP A 424 -39.90 3.72 -3.28
CA ASP A 424 -40.16 2.28 -3.13
C ASP A 424 -38.84 1.51 -2.96
N GLU A 425 -38.50 1.20 -1.70
CA GLU A 425 -37.32 0.42 -1.36
C GLU A 425 -37.28 -0.97 -2.02
N LEU A 426 -38.44 -1.56 -2.33
CA LEU A 426 -38.50 -2.89 -2.94
C LEU A 426 -37.97 -2.84 -4.38
N GLN A 427 -38.38 -1.83 -5.15
CA GLN A 427 -37.88 -1.63 -6.52
C GLN A 427 -36.39 -1.34 -6.54
N VAL A 428 -35.93 -0.43 -5.66
CA VAL A 428 -34.50 -0.13 -5.51
C VAL A 428 -33.72 -1.41 -5.17
N LYS A 429 -34.21 -2.21 -4.22
CA LYS A 429 -33.60 -3.49 -3.83
C LYS A 429 -33.52 -4.47 -5.00
N GLN A 430 -34.53 -4.53 -5.87
CA GLN A 430 -34.51 -5.44 -7.03
C GLN A 430 -33.39 -5.08 -8.01
N VAL A 431 -33.20 -3.79 -8.28
CA VAL A 431 -32.14 -3.29 -9.16
C VAL A 431 -30.76 -3.56 -8.57
N TYR A 432 -30.59 -3.30 -7.27
CA TYR A 432 -29.31 -3.55 -6.58
C TYR A 432 -29.06 -5.03 -6.24
N ALA A 433 -30.06 -5.90 -6.32
CA ALA A 433 -29.98 -7.28 -5.80
C ALA A 433 -28.78 -8.07 -6.31
N ARG A 434 -28.46 -7.95 -7.61
CA ARG A 434 -27.33 -8.68 -8.21
C ARG A 434 -26.01 -8.19 -7.65
N LEU A 435 -25.81 -6.88 -7.58
CA LEU A 435 -24.61 -6.26 -7.03
C LEU A 435 -24.46 -6.57 -5.54
N SER A 436 -25.51 -6.37 -4.74
CA SER A 436 -25.51 -6.68 -3.30
C SER A 436 -25.15 -8.14 -3.01
N ARG A 437 -25.67 -9.10 -3.79
CA ARG A 437 -25.37 -10.54 -3.61
C ARG A 437 -23.89 -10.86 -3.88
N VAL A 438 -23.31 -10.27 -4.93
CA VAL A 438 -21.90 -10.48 -5.26
C VAL A 438 -20.98 -9.82 -4.24
N MET A 439 -21.30 -8.59 -3.81
CA MET A 439 -20.57 -7.91 -2.73
C MET A 439 -20.66 -8.68 -1.41
N GLN A 440 -21.84 -9.21 -1.07
CA GLN A 440 -22.01 -10.07 0.10
C GLN A 440 -21.19 -11.35 0.00
N ALA A 441 -21.17 -12.02 -1.15
CA ALA A 441 -20.38 -13.23 -1.36
C ALA A 441 -18.88 -12.98 -1.15
N TYR A 442 -18.36 -11.86 -1.67
CA TYR A 442 -16.98 -11.42 -1.43
C TYR A 442 -16.71 -11.16 0.05
N MET A 443 -17.57 -10.35 0.69
CA MET A 443 -17.45 -9.96 2.09
C MET A 443 -17.47 -11.19 3.02
N LEU A 444 -18.39 -12.14 2.80
CA LEU A 444 -18.48 -13.37 3.57
C LEU A 444 -17.29 -14.28 3.34
N HIS A 445 -16.71 -14.31 2.13
CA HIS A 445 -15.50 -15.05 1.86
C HIS A 445 -14.30 -14.48 2.64
N LEU A 446 -14.10 -13.16 2.60
CA LEU A 446 -13.07 -12.49 3.40
C LEU A 446 -13.26 -12.74 4.89
N HIS A 447 -14.50 -12.64 5.39
CA HIS A 447 -14.83 -12.93 6.77
C HIS A 447 -14.49 -14.37 7.17
N LYS A 448 -14.77 -15.33 6.29
CA LYS A 448 -14.45 -16.74 6.52
C LYS A 448 -12.93 -16.98 6.57
N VAL A 449 -12.16 -16.45 5.61
CA VAL A 449 -10.71 -16.72 5.54
C VAL A 449 -9.91 -15.97 6.60
N THR A 450 -10.49 -14.93 7.21
CA THR A 450 -9.87 -14.15 8.29
C THR A 450 -10.40 -14.51 9.68
N ALA A 451 -11.31 -15.48 9.81
CA ALA A 451 -11.97 -15.81 11.07
C ALA A 451 -10.99 -16.25 12.18
N GLU A 452 -9.90 -16.92 11.81
CA GLU A 452 -8.85 -17.39 12.74
C GLU A 452 -7.69 -16.40 12.90
N LEU A 453 -7.74 -15.26 12.21
CA LEU A 453 -6.66 -14.28 12.24
C LEU A 453 -6.70 -13.45 13.55
N PRO A 454 -5.56 -13.25 14.23
CA PRO A 454 -5.48 -12.34 15.38
C PRO A 454 -5.99 -10.94 15.06
N ALA A 455 -6.65 -10.29 16.02
CA ALA A 455 -7.24 -8.96 15.84
C ALA A 455 -6.22 -7.90 15.40
N GLU A 456 -5.00 -7.93 15.96
CA GLU A 456 -3.91 -7.00 15.57
C GLU A 456 -3.50 -7.15 14.10
N LEU A 457 -3.67 -8.34 13.51
CA LEU A 457 -3.32 -8.60 12.12
C LEU A 457 -4.44 -8.23 11.12
N MET A 458 -5.67 -7.98 11.60
CA MET A 458 -6.80 -7.59 10.77
C MET A 458 -6.58 -6.28 10.01
N GLN A 459 -5.72 -5.40 10.52
CA GLN A 459 -5.39 -4.15 9.85
C GLN A 459 -4.50 -4.34 8.61
N PHE A 460 -3.86 -5.50 8.46
CA PHE A 460 -2.89 -5.82 7.41
C PHE A 460 -3.45 -6.71 6.28
N ILE A 461 -4.76 -6.99 6.28
CA ILE A 461 -5.37 -7.86 5.28
C ILE A 461 -5.24 -7.30 3.86
N HIS A 462 -5.18 -5.98 3.69
CA HIS A 462 -4.98 -5.34 2.40
C HIS A 462 -3.48 -5.35 2.02
N PRO A 463 -3.10 -5.70 0.78
CA PRO A 463 -1.69 -5.81 0.39
C PRO A 463 -0.85 -4.55 0.68
N GLU A 464 -1.41 -3.36 0.46
CA GLU A 464 -0.70 -2.09 0.69
C GLU A 464 -0.35 -1.87 2.17
N SER A 465 -1.23 -2.29 3.08
CA SER A 465 -1.02 -2.15 4.52
C SER A 465 0.11 -3.03 5.07
N GLN A 466 0.52 -4.07 4.32
CA GLN A 466 1.65 -4.94 4.68
C GLN A 466 3.01 -4.23 4.57
N GLN A 467 3.06 -3.02 4.01
CA GLN A 467 4.27 -2.18 3.98
C GLN A 467 4.49 -1.42 5.31
N SER A 468 3.56 -1.53 6.26
CA SER A 468 3.66 -0.89 7.56
C SER A 468 4.86 -1.40 8.38
N ARG A 469 5.48 -0.50 9.13
CA ARG A 469 6.58 -0.76 10.07
C ARG A 469 6.28 -1.91 11.02
N ASP A 470 5.06 -1.96 11.54
CA ASP A 470 4.70 -2.90 12.62
C ASP A 470 4.32 -4.29 12.10
N PHE A 471 4.06 -4.44 10.80
CA PHE A 471 3.51 -5.69 10.25
C PHE A 471 4.41 -6.90 10.55
N MET A 472 5.70 -6.79 10.30
CA MET A 472 6.66 -7.87 10.55
C MET A 472 6.86 -8.16 12.04
N HIS A 473 6.68 -7.15 12.91
CA HIS A 473 6.71 -7.34 14.35
C HIS A 473 5.45 -8.09 14.82
N CYS A 474 4.27 -7.70 14.36
CA CYS A 474 3.00 -8.38 14.65
C CYS A 474 3.00 -9.84 14.19
N LEU A 475 3.51 -10.12 12.98
CA LEU A 475 3.64 -11.50 12.47
C LEU A 475 4.51 -12.38 13.39
N ARG A 476 5.68 -11.87 13.79
CA ARG A 476 6.60 -12.58 14.70
C ARG A 476 5.97 -12.82 16.06
N ARG A 477 5.27 -11.82 16.63
CA ARG A 477 4.57 -11.93 17.92
C ARG A 477 3.53 -13.04 17.91
N HIS A 478 2.85 -13.24 16.78
CA HIS A 478 1.83 -14.28 16.61
C HIS A 478 2.34 -15.57 15.95
N GLN A 479 3.67 -15.72 15.79
CA GLN A 479 4.31 -16.92 15.21
C GLN A 479 3.79 -17.29 13.80
N LEU A 480 3.39 -16.30 13.01
CA LEU A 480 2.92 -16.48 11.63
C LEU A 480 4.01 -16.09 10.64
N THR A 481 4.22 -16.91 9.61
CA THR A 481 5.10 -16.53 8.49
C THR A 481 4.35 -15.63 7.49
N LEU A 482 5.11 -14.81 6.76
CA LEU A 482 4.56 -13.97 5.70
C LEU A 482 3.79 -14.78 4.65
N GLU A 483 4.31 -15.97 4.30
CA GLU A 483 3.67 -16.82 3.32
C GLU A 483 2.35 -17.40 3.84
N GLN A 484 2.31 -17.89 5.08
CA GLN A 484 1.08 -18.38 5.70
C GLN A 484 -0.01 -17.32 5.71
N PHE A 485 0.34 -16.09 6.11
CA PHE A 485 -0.59 -14.97 6.10
C PHE A 485 -1.12 -14.66 4.69
N ARG A 486 -0.24 -14.55 3.70
CA ARG A 486 -0.64 -14.24 2.31
C ARG A 486 -1.47 -15.35 1.68
N GLN A 487 -1.19 -16.61 1.99
CA GLN A 487 -1.91 -17.75 1.43
C GLN A 487 -3.41 -17.74 1.76
N LEU A 488 -3.84 -17.11 2.86
CA LEU A 488 -5.26 -16.95 3.23
C LEU A 488 -6.07 -16.20 2.16
N PHE A 489 -5.41 -15.32 1.41
CA PHE A 489 -6.06 -14.42 0.45
C PHE A 489 -5.93 -14.89 -1.00
N TYR A 490 -5.41 -16.11 -1.25
CA TYR A 490 -5.33 -16.66 -2.61
C TYR A 490 -6.49 -17.62 -2.88
N LEU A 491 -7.15 -17.41 -4.01
CA LEU A 491 -8.09 -18.35 -4.60
C LEU A 491 -7.32 -19.36 -5.46
N LYS A 492 -7.73 -20.63 -5.38
CA LYS A 492 -7.11 -21.73 -6.13
C LYS A 492 -8.16 -22.53 -6.89
N ALA A 493 -7.94 -22.72 -8.19
CA ALA A 493 -8.75 -23.60 -9.03
C ALA A 493 -7.86 -24.23 -10.12
N GLY A 494 -7.43 -25.47 -9.90
CA GLY A 494 -6.46 -26.13 -10.78
C GLY A 494 -5.11 -25.39 -10.76
N PRO A 495 -4.53 -25.04 -11.91
CA PRO A 495 -3.26 -24.30 -11.99
C PRO A 495 -3.41 -22.80 -11.70
N VAL A 496 -4.64 -22.27 -11.67
CA VAL A 496 -4.88 -20.83 -11.49
C VAL A 496 -4.82 -20.46 -10.01
N ARG A 497 -3.95 -19.50 -9.69
CA ARG A 497 -3.74 -18.93 -8.35
C ARG A 497 -3.80 -17.41 -8.44
N GLU A 498 -4.89 -16.83 -7.95
CA GLU A 498 -5.17 -15.38 -8.01
C GLU A 498 -5.44 -14.84 -6.61
N SER A 499 -5.07 -13.60 -6.32
CA SER A 499 -5.45 -12.95 -5.07
C SER A 499 -6.94 -12.62 -5.08
N VAL A 500 -7.61 -12.72 -3.94
CA VAL A 500 -8.99 -12.22 -3.76
C VAL A 500 -9.08 -10.71 -4.02
N PHE A 501 -7.97 -9.98 -3.94
CA PHE A 501 -7.92 -8.53 -4.19
C PHE A 501 -7.73 -8.16 -5.67
N ASP A 502 -7.40 -9.14 -6.53
CA ASP A 502 -7.09 -8.89 -7.94
C ASP A 502 -8.34 -8.66 -8.79
N ALA A 503 -8.12 -8.02 -9.94
CA ALA A 503 -9.15 -7.70 -10.94
C ALA A 503 -9.85 -8.93 -11.54
N TYR A 504 -9.25 -10.11 -11.42
CA TYR A 504 -9.62 -11.31 -12.16
C TYR A 504 -11.13 -11.63 -12.18
N VAL A 505 -11.77 -11.64 -11.00
CA VAL A 505 -13.21 -11.90 -10.89
C VAL A 505 -14.03 -10.68 -11.33
N ARG A 506 -13.54 -9.47 -11.06
CA ARG A 506 -14.21 -8.23 -11.43
C ARG A 506 -14.39 -8.10 -12.94
N ASP A 507 -13.41 -8.52 -13.73
CA ASP A 507 -13.48 -8.48 -15.20
C ASP A 507 -14.58 -9.42 -15.70
N TYR A 508 -14.64 -10.65 -15.17
CA TYR A 508 -15.72 -11.60 -15.46
C TYR A 508 -17.12 -11.06 -15.09
N LEU A 509 -17.24 -10.38 -13.96
CA LEU A 509 -18.55 -9.90 -13.48
C LEU A 509 -19.20 -8.91 -14.44
N VAL A 510 -18.41 -8.10 -15.17
CA VAL A 510 -18.94 -7.14 -16.15
C VAL A 510 -19.69 -7.87 -17.27
N ASP A 511 -19.12 -8.96 -17.79
CA ASP A 511 -19.75 -9.75 -18.85
C ASP A 511 -20.87 -10.64 -18.34
N TYR A 512 -20.68 -11.25 -17.16
CA TYR A 512 -21.75 -11.97 -16.49
C TYR A 512 -23.00 -11.11 -16.26
N PHE A 513 -22.82 -9.81 -15.99
CA PHE A 513 -23.93 -8.89 -15.81
C PHE A 513 -24.60 -8.47 -17.13
N ASN A 514 -23.81 -8.30 -18.20
CA ASN A 514 -24.28 -8.02 -19.56
C ASN A 514 -25.22 -9.10 -20.10
N GLU A 515 -24.92 -10.37 -19.83
CA GLU A 515 -25.74 -11.52 -20.25
C GLU A 515 -27.10 -11.61 -19.53
N LYS A 516 -27.43 -10.64 -18.65
CA LYS A 516 -28.68 -10.59 -17.87
C LYS A 516 -28.92 -11.84 -17.01
N ASN A 517 -27.84 -12.54 -16.65
CA ASN A 517 -27.89 -13.74 -15.84
C ASN A 517 -28.42 -13.49 -14.42
N TYR A 518 -29.26 -14.39 -13.92
CA TYR A 518 -29.74 -14.36 -12.53
C TYR A 518 -28.64 -14.75 -11.54
N THR A 519 -28.38 -13.88 -10.54
CA THR A 519 -27.45 -14.16 -9.44
C THR A 519 -28.18 -14.83 -8.28
N PRO A 520 -27.90 -16.09 -7.88
CA PRO A 520 -28.59 -16.74 -6.76
C PRO A 520 -28.36 -16.04 -5.41
N LYS A 521 -29.30 -16.20 -4.45
CA LYS A 521 -29.13 -15.67 -3.08
C LYS A 521 -27.99 -16.35 -2.30
N ASN A 522 -27.72 -17.61 -2.59
CA ASN A 522 -26.69 -18.44 -1.95
C ASN A 522 -25.38 -18.51 -2.75
N VAL A 523 -25.13 -17.52 -3.62
CA VAL A 523 -23.90 -17.48 -4.42
C VAL A 523 -22.68 -17.33 -3.49
N SER A 524 -21.65 -18.15 -3.72
CA SER A 524 -20.40 -18.07 -2.96
C SER A 524 -19.29 -17.47 -3.82
N TRP A 525 -18.34 -16.76 -3.20
CA TRP A 525 -17.22 -16.18 -3.93
C TRP A 525 -16.40 -17.23 -4.69
N SER A 526 -16.18 -18.39 -4.09
CA SER A 526 -15.49 -19.53 -4.73
C SER A 526 -16.23 -20.02 -5.98
N SER A 527 -17.56 -20.04 -5.98
CA SER A 527 -18.35 -20.43 -7.17
C SER A 527 -18.24 -19.40 -8.29
N ILE A 528 -18.20 -18.10 -7.94
CA ILE A 528 -17.99 -17.01 -8.91
C ILE A 528 -16.58 -17.11 -9.48
N PHE A 529 -15.57 -17.34 -8.65
CA PHE A 529 -14.19 -17.51 -9.08
C PHE A 529 -14.01 -18.68 -10.06
N GLN A 530 -14.60 -19.85 -9.78
CA GLN A 530 -14.54 -20.97 -10.71
C GLN A 530 -15.18 -20.66 -12.07
N ARG A 531 -16.24 -19.85 -12.09
CA ARG A 531 -16.85 -19.37 -13.34
C ARG A 531 -15.97 -18.35 -14.05
N ALA A 532 -15.35 -17.43 -13.31
CA ALA A 532 -14.39 -16.48 -13.86
C ALA A 532 -13.21 -17.21 -14.51
N VAL A 533 -12.69 -18.28 -13.89
CA VAL A 533 -11.64 -19.11 -14.48
C VAL A 533 -12.07 -19.70 -15.82
N ARG A 534 -13.28 -20.28 -15.89
CA ARG A 534 -13.82 -20.82 -17.17
C ARG A 534 -13.99 -19.72 -18.22
N TRP A 535 -14.50 -18.55 -17.82
CA TRP A 535 -14.72 -17.44 -18.72
C TRP A 535 -13.42 -16.86 -19.28
N HIS A 536 -12.43 -16.58 -18.43
CA HIS A 536 -11.08 -16.16 -18.87
C HIS A 536 -10.46 -17.23 -19.76
N HIS A 537 -10.73 -18.51 -19.48
CA HIS A 537 -10.31 -19.57 -20.37
C HIS A 537 -10.96 -19.44 -21.76
N GLU A 538 -12.27 -19.24 -21.85
CA GLU A 538 -12.98 -19.08 -23.13
C GLU A 538 -12.54 -17.84 -23.90
N VAL A 539 -12.39 -16.69 -23.23
CA VAL A 539 -11.93 -15.43 -23.84
C VAL A 539 -10.55 -15.59 -24.45
N HIS A 540 -9.59 -16.11 -23.69
CA HIS A 540 -8.24 -16.32 -24.21
C HIS A 540 -8.22 -17.34 -25.36
N LYS A 541 -9.12 -18.35 -25.35
CA LYS A 541 -9.30 -19.26 -26.49
C LYS A 541 -9.71 -18.49 -27.73
N ALA A 542 -10.74 -17.66 -27.60
CA ALA A 542 -11.30 -16.88 -28.70
C ALA A 542 -10.30 -15.87 -29.26
N GLU A 543 -9.49 -15.24 -28.41
CA GLU A 543 -8.43 -14.32 -28.83
C GLU A 543 -7.33 -15.02 -29.63
N ILE A 544 -6.84 -16.17 -29.15
CA ILE A 544 -5.85 -16.96 -29.91
C ILE A 544 -6.46 -17.42 -31.23
N LEU A 545 -7.70 -17.92 -31.23
CA LEU A 545 -8.41 -18.30 -32.45
C LEU A 545 -8.54 -17.12 -33.43
N ALA A 546 -8.86 -15.93 -32.95
CA ALA A 546 -9.00 -14.74 -33.79
C ALA A 546 -7.64 -14.29 -34.37
N LYS A 547 -6.55 -14.37 -33.59
CA LYS A 547 -5.19 -14.09 -34.08
C LYS A 547 -4.77 -15.10 -35.14
N LEU A 548 -4.95 -16.38 -34.87
CA LEU A 548 -4.60 -17.46 -35.79
C LEU A 548 -5.45 -17.41 -37.07
N LYS A 549 -6.77 -17.17 -36.98
CA LYS A 549 -7.63 -16.98 -38.17
C LYS A 549 -7.25 -15.77 -39.03
N LYS A 550 -6.63 -14.74 -38.46
CA LYS A 550 -6.13 -13.59 -39.24
C LYS A 550 -4.84 -13.92 -39.98
N GLN A 551 -4.04 -14.85 -39.46
CA GLN A 551 -2.75 -15.25 -40.03
C GLN A 551 -2.86 -16.48 -40.94
N LEU A 552 -3.88 -17.32 -40.72
CA LEU A 552 -4.01 -18.65 -41.29
C LEU A 552 -5.38 -18.80 -41.96
N ASN A 553 -5.38 -19.19 -43.23
CA ASN A 553 -6.59 -19.34 -44.05
C ASN A 553 -7.33 -20.67 -43.83
N VAL A 554 -6.75 -21.59 -43.05
CA VAL A 554 -7.19 -22.98 -42.92
C VAL A 554 -7.38 -23.33 -41.44
N SER A 555 -8.52 -23.95 -41.10
CA SER A 555 -8.86 -24.34 -39.70
C SER A 555 -8.60 -25.82 -39.38
N HIS A 556 -8.49 -26.64 -40.42
CA HIS A 556 -8.24 -28.08 -40.36
C HIS A 556 -7.28 -28.44 -41.50
N TRP A 557 -6.25 -29.23 -41.24
CA TRP A 557 -5.32 -29.71 -42.26
C TRP A 557 -5.40 -31.23 -42.38
N PRO A 558 -5.08 -31.79 -43.56
CA PRO A 558 -5.05 -33.24 -43.74
C PRO A 558 -4.06 -33.86 -42.75
N PRO A 559 -4.46 -34.89 -41.98
CA PRO A 559 -3.56 -35.54 -41.06
C PRO A 559 -2.48 -36.32 -41.83
N VAL A 560 -1.27 -36.35 -41.29
CA VAL A 560 -0.18 -37.20 -41.80
C VAL A 560 -0.47 -38.66 -41.46
N SER A 561 -1.08 -38.93 -40.32
CA SER A 561 -1.56 -40.26 -39.96
C SER A 561 -2.83 -40.63 -40.76
N LEU A 562 -2.85 -41.86 -41.28
CA LEU A 562 -4.03 -42.43 -41.98
C LEU A 562 -5.26 -42.55 -41.05
N GLN A 563 -5.05 -42.51 -39.74
CA GLN A 563 -6.09 -42.56 -38.70
C GLN A 563 -5.79 -41.49 -37.65
N GLY A 564 -6.73 -40.57 -37.40
CA GLY A 564 -6.53 -39.44 -36.47
C GLY A 564 -6.20 -39.84 -35.02
N ARG A 565 -6.41 -41.10 -34.64
CA ARG A 565 -5.91 -41.70 -33.39
C ARG A 565 -5.30 -43.06 -33.69
N THR A 566 -4.05 -43.24 -33.28
CA THR A 566 -3.29 -44.47 -33.50
C THR A 566 -2.90 -45.11 -32.17
N GLN A 567 -3.07 -46.42 -32.04
CA GLN A 567 -2.60 -47.18 -30.89
C GLN A 567 -1.28 -47.88 -31.20
N TYR A 568 -0.28 -47.70 -30.33
CA TYR A 568 1.04 -48.31 -30.46
C TYR A 568 1.61 -48.65 -29.08
N LEU A 569 1.98 -49.92 -28.86
CA LEU A 569 2.56 -50.41 -27.59
C LEU A 569 1.80 -50.00 -26.31
N GLY A 570 0.45 -50.00 -26.36
CA GLY A 570 -0.38 -49.61 -25.21
C GLY A 570 -0.50 -48.10 -24.98
N TRP A 571 0.04 -47.28 -25.89
CA TRP A 571 -0.12 -45.83 -25.95
C TRP A 571 -1.05 -45.43 -27.09
N CYS A 572 -1.78 -44.33 -26.89
CA CYS A 572 -2.63 -43.69 -27.88
C CYS A 572 -1.99 -42.36 -28.30
N PHE A 573 -1.80 -42.21 -29.61
CA PHE A 573 -1.29 -41.03 -30.27
C PHE A 573 -2.43 -40.40 -31.08
N GLU A 574 -2.92 -39.25 -30.65
CA GLU A 574 -3.92 -38.46 -31.38
C GLU A 574 -3.21 -37.32 -32.11
N GLU A 575 -3.30 -37.29 -33.44
CA GLU A 575 -2.72 -36.21 -34.22
C GLU A 575 -3.51 -34.92 -34.04
N LEU A 576 -2.81 -33.83 -33.74
CA LEU A 576 -3.41 -32.52 -33.55
C LEU A 576 -3.57 -31.87 -34.93
N ASN A 577 -4.70 -32.14 -35.60
CA ASN A 577 -4.95 -31.73 -36.99
C ASN A 577 -5.99 -30.60 -37.17
N SER A 578 -6.34 -29.92 -36.08
CA SER A 578 -7.23 -28.76 -36.09
C SER A 578 -6.73 -27.66 -35.18
N LEU A 579 -7.01 -26.41 -35.55
CA LEU A 579 -6.66 -25.24 -34.74
C LEU A 579 -7.25 -25.33 -33.34
N ASP A 580 -8.51 -25.76 -33.21
CA ASP A 580 -9.17 -25.91 -31.90
C ASP A 580 -8.46 -26.90 -30.98
N ARG A 581 -8.01 -28.04 -31.52
CA ARG A 581 -7.32 -29.08 -30.74
C ARG A 581 -5.91 -28.64 -30.35
N ILE A 582 -5.16 -28.00 -31.25
CA ILE A 582 -3.82 -27.46 -30.94
C ILE A 582 -3.88 -26.38 -29.85
N ILE A 583 -4.88 -25.50 -29.90
CA ILE A 583 -5.06 -24.47 -28.87
C ILE A 583 -5.44 -25.11 -27.53
N GLN A 584 -6.32 -26.12 -27.55
CA GLN A 584 -6.68 -26.86 -26.34
C GLN A 584 -5.47 -27.58 -25.72
N GLU A 585 -4.66 -28.23 -26.54
CA GLU A 585 -3.43 -28.91 -26.11
C GLU A 585 -2.46 -27.90 -25.47
N SER A 586 -2.13 -26.83 -26.19
CA SER A 586 -1.22 -25.76 -25.75
C SER A 586 -1.55 -25.17 -24.40
N ARG A 587 -2.84 -25.13 -24.09
CA ARG A 587 -3.34 -24.57 -22.84
C ARG A 587 -3.43 -25.59 -21.72
N SER A 588 -3.90 -26.80 -22.02
CA SER A 588 -3.97 -27.88 -21.03
C SER A 588 -2.57 -28.25 -20.53
N PHE A 589 -1.58 -28.16 -21.41
CA PHE A 589 -0.19 -28.49 -21.16
C PHE A 589 0.70 -27.26 -20.97
N HIS A 590 0.16 -26.04 -21.01
CA HIS A 590 0.91 -24.80 -20.74
C HIS A 590 2.19 -24.65 -21.59
N HIS A 591 2.13 -25.02 -22.88
CA HIS A 591 3.23 -24.92 -23.83
C HIS A 591 2.86 -24.03 -25.03
N CYS A 592 3.87 -23.54 -25.76
CA CYS A 592 3.67 -22.53 -26.81
C CYS A 592 3.30 -23.09 -28.20
N LEU A 593 3.02 -24.39 -28.34
CA LEU A 593 2.74 -25.06 -29.62
C LEU A 593 1.77 -24.27 -30.53
N ALA A 594 0.64 -23.78 -30.00
CA ALA A 594 -0.38 -23.03 -30.75
C ALA A 594 0.09 -21.66 -31.27
N VAL A 595 1.06 -21.04 -30.61
CA VAL A 595 1.56 -19.71 -30.99
C VAL A 595 2.83 -19.83 -31.84
N SER A 596 3.69 -20.81 -31.55
CA SER A 596 5.01 -20.93 -32.14
C SER A 596 5.10 -21.90 -33.32
N TYR A 597 4.20 -22.90 -33.40
CA TYR A 597 4.29 -23.97 -34.39
C TYR A 597 3.07 -24.10 -35.30
N SER A 598 1.95 -23.41 -35.03
CA SER A 598 0.74 -23.51 -35.88
C SER A 598 0.97 -23.20 -37.36
N GLN A 599 1.84 -22.23 -37.68
CA GLN A 599 2.17 -21.91 -39.08
C GLN A 599 2.91 -23.07 -39.75
N LYS A 600 3.98 -23.58 -39.10
CA LYS A 600 4.76 -24.73 -39.59
C LYS A 600 3.92 -25.99 -39.73
N ILE A 601 2.94 -26.19 -38.84
CA ILE A 601 2.04 -27.34 -38.91
C ILE A 601 1.12 -27.25 -40.14
N ILE A 602 0.59 -26.06 -40.43
CA ILE A 602 -0.27 -25.84 -41.59
C ILE A 602 0.50 -25.88 -42.92
N GLU A 603 1.74 -25.38 -42.91
CA GLU A 603 2.66 -25.45 -44.06
C GLU A 603 3.17 -26.87 -44.32
N GLY A 604 2.86 -27.83 -43.44
CA GLY A 604 3.28 -29.23 -43.59
C GLY A 604 4.74 -29.47 -43.22
N GLU A 605 5.35 -28.60 -42.41
CA GLU A 605 6.74 -28.73 -41.95
C GLU A 605 6.84 -29.35 -40.54
N TYR A 606 5.71 -29.43 -39.82
CA TYR A 606 5.68 -29.91 -38.44
C TYR A 606 4.38 -30.66 -38.14
N VAL A 607 4.45 -31.65 -37.25
CA VAL A 607 3.29 -32.43 -36.79
C VAL A 607 3.39 -32.60 -35.29
N ALA A 608 2.25 -32.48 -34.60
CA ALA A 608 2.18 -32.68 -33.17
C ALA A 608 1.13 -33.75 -32.82
N PHE A 609 1.42 -34.55 -31.80
CA PHE A 609 0.56 -35.63 -31.30
C PHE A 609 0.33 -35.48 -29.79
N HIS A 610 -0.91 -35.69 -29.37
CA HIS A 610 -1.24 -35.95 -27.97
C HIS A 610 -0.99 -37.43 -27.66
N MET A 611 -0.06 -37.70 -26.74
CA MET A 611 0.34 -39.03 -26.31
C MET A 611 -0.28 -39.33 -24.95
N SER A 612 -1.04 -40.41 -24.84
CA SER A 612 -1.71 -40.84 -23.60
C SER A 612 -1.72 -42.36 -23.45
N SER A 613 -1.81 -42.89 -22.22
CA SER A 613 -1.98 -44.33 -22.00
C SER A 613 -2.95 -44.59 -20.85
N PRO A 614 -3.84 -45.61 -20.94
CA PRO A 614 -4.70 -45.99 -19.82
C PRO A 614 -3.94 -46.39 -18.55
N CYS A 615 -2.71 -46.88 -18.72
CA CYS A 615 -1.84 -47.34 -17.63
C CYS A 615 -0.92 -46.23 -17.10
N TYR A 616 -0.95 -45.03 -17.68
CA TYR A 616 -0.06 -43.93 -17.34
C TYR A 616 -0.84 -42.64 -17.06
N ARG A 617 -0.61 -42.04 -15.89
CA ARG A 617 -1.49 -41.00 -15.35
C ARG A 617 -1.39 -39.65 -16.06
N GLN A 618 -0.24 -39.36 -16.68
CA GLN A 618 0.03 -38.07 -17.31
C GLN A 618 0.11 -38.22 -18.82
N SER A 619 -0.67 -37.44 -19.55
CA SER A 619 -0.48 -37.31 -21.00
C SER A 619 0.78 -36.48 -21.30
N LEU A 620 1.26 -36.56 -22.55
CA LEU A 620 2.40 -35.81 -23.06
C LEU A 620 2.07 -35.26 -24.46
N THR A 621 2.83 -34.25 -24.90
CA THR A 621 2.74 -33.72 -26.27
C THR A 621 4.03 -34.03 -27.01
N LEU A 622 3.91 -34.78 -28.11
CA LEU A 622 5.00 -35.15 -29.00
C LEU A 622 5.04 -34.18 -30.18
N GLY A 623 6.18 -33.55 -30.41
CA GLY A 623 6.45 -32.70 -31.56
C GLY A 623 7.41 -33.37 -32.54
N CYS A 624 7.11 -33.27 -33.83
CA CYS A 624 7.88 -33.87 -34.92
C CYS A 624 8.07 -32.90 -36.08
N HIS A 625 9.26 -32.85 -36.66
CA HIS A 625 9.47 -32.21 -37.97
C HIS A 625 9.02 -33.14 -39.09
N LEU A 626 8.35 -32.60 -40.11
CA LEU A 626 8.04 -33.34 -41.34
C LEU A 626 9.03 -32.92 -42.43
N LEU A 627 9.94 -33.83 -42.80
CA LEU A 627 10.96 -33.60 -43.82
C LEU A 627 10.89 -34.73 -44.85
N ASP A 628 10.75 -34.38 -46.13
CA ASP A 628 10.65 -35.33 -47.25
C ASP A 628 9.58 -36.42 -47.04
N GLY A 629 8.45 -36.05 -46.43
CA GLY A 629 7.34 -36.97 -46.12
C GLY A 629 7.61 -37.93 -44.95
N GLN A 630 8.69 -37.72 -44.19
CA GLN A 630 9.03 -38.51 -43.00
C GLN A 630 9.05 -37.64 -41.74
N LEU A 631 8.49 -38.18 -40.66
CA LEU A 631 8.50 -37.57 -39.34
C LEU A 631 9.88 -37.77 -38.69
N ARG A 632 10.45 -36.71 -38.14
CA ARG A 632 11.64 -36.74 -37.29
C ARG A 632 11.27 -36.25 -35.91
N PHE A 633 11.75 -36.96 -34.90
CA PHE A 633 11.57 -36.57 -33.50
C PHE A 633 12.18 -35.18 -33.27
N ASP A 634 11.43 -34.31 -32.61
CA ASP A 634 11.91 -33.00 -32.15
C ASP A 634 11.89 -32.96 -30.62
N GLN A 635 10.71 -33.14 -30.02
CA GLN A 635 10.53 -33.03 -28.58
C GLN A 635 9.37 -33.87 -28.03
N LEU A 636 9.46 -34.26 -26.76
CA LEU A 636 8.39 -34.89 -26.00
C LEU A 636 8.30 -34.23 -24.63
N GLU A 637 7.17 -33.59 -24.35
CA GLU A 637 7.00 -32.74 -23.18
C GLU A 637 5.78 -33.09 -22.34
N TYR A 638 5.95 -33.00 -21.03
CA TYR A 638 4.88 -32.90 -20.04
C TYR A 638 4.31 -31.48 -19.99
N PRO A 639 3.20 -31.26 -19.25
CA PRO A 639 2.75 -29.92 -18.94
C PRO A 639 3.85 -28.99 -18.40
N ASN A 640 3.82 -27.72 -18.79
CA ASN A 640 4.80 -26.67 -18.49
C ASN A 640 6.20 -26.90 -19.10
N ASN A 641 6.30 -27.49 -20.30
CA ASN A 641 7.54 -27.74 -21.03
C ASN A 641 8.58 -28.60 -20.27
N HIS A 642 8.13 -29.47 -19.35
CA HIS A 642 9.04 -30.39 -18.67
C HIS A 642 9.37 -31.54 -19.61
N LYS A 643 10.67 -31.81 -19.84
CA LYS A 643 11.10 -32.87 -20.75
C LYS A 643 10.74 -34.26 -20.22
N ALA A 644 10.27 -35.13 -21.11
CA ALA A 644 9.96 -36.52 -20.78
C ALA A 644 11.23 -37.35 -20.50
N GLU A 645 11.08 -38.42 -19.72
CA GLU A 645 12.16 -39.36 -19.44
C GLU A 645 12.54 -40.16 -20.70
N GLN A 646 13.82 -40.59 -20.79
CA GLN A 646 14.36 -41.27 -21.96
C GLN A 646 13.57 -42.52 -22.38
N LEU A 647 12.97 -43.23 -21.43
CA LEU A 647 12.13 -44.40 -21.73
C LEU A 647 10.92 -44.02 -22.59
N LEU A 648 10.25 -42.91 -22.29
CA LEU A 648 9.09 -42.43 -23.04
C LEU A 648 9.50 -41.84 -24.39
N VAL A 649 10.66 -41.17 -24.44
CA VAL A 649 11.27 -40.70 -25.69
C VAL A 649 11.52 -41.88 -26.64
N ASN A 650 12.09 -42.98 -26.14
CA ASN A 650 12.33 -44.17 -26.96
C ASN A 650 11.02 -44.76 -27.52
N ILE A 651 9.92 -44.72 -26.76
CA ILE A 651 8.59 -45.17 -27.24
C ILE A 651 8.08 -44.26 -28.36
N ALA A 652 8.22 -42.94 -28.20
CA ALA A 652 7.84 -41.97 -29.22
C ALA A 652 8.68 -42.11 -30.50
N GLU A 653 9.99 -42.30 -30.39
CA GLU A 653 10.87 -42.56 -31.54
C GLU A 653 10.53 -43.87 -32.26
N GLN A 654 10.22 -44.94 -31.52
CA GLN A 654 9.76 -46.20 -32.09
C GLN A 654 8.41 -46.04 -32.82
N PHE A 655 7.49 -45.26 -32.24
CA PHE A 655 6.23 -44.90 -32.91
C PHE A 655 6.48 -44.13 -34.21
N ILE A 656 7.39 -43.15 -34.21
CA ILE A 656 7.76 -42.38 -35.40
C ILE A 656 8.33 -43.28 -36.49
N GLN A 657 9.28 -44.16 -36.16
CA GLN A 657 9.85 -45.12 -37.11
C GLN A 657 8.79 -46.05 -37.70
N TRP A 658 7.90 -46.56 -36.85
CA TRP A 658 6.78 -47.39 -37.26
C TRP A 658 5.82 -46.64 -38.18
N LEU A 659 5.48 -45.39 -37.87
CA LEU A 659 4.57 -44.57 -38.68
C LEU A 659 5.21 -44.24 -40.05
N ASN A 660 6.48 -43.83 -40.07
CA ASN A 660 7.24 -43.58 -41.29
C ASN A 660 7.32 -44.80 -42.22
N SER A 661 7.42 -46.02 -41.67
CA SER A 661 7.43 -47.24 -42.48
C SER A 661 6.13 -47.46 -43.26
N ARG A 662 5.02 -46.88 -42.77
CA ARG A 662 3.67 -46.96 -43.36
C ARG A 662 3.33 -45.75 -44.24
N LEU A 663 4.09 -44.67 -44.13
CA LEU A 663 3.97 -43.46 -44.95
C LEU A 663 4.71 -43.57 -46.29
N LYS A 664 5.57 -44.59 -46.48
CA LYS A 664 6.31 -44.76 -47.74
C LYS A 664 5.34 -44.88 -48.93
N PRO A 665 5.47 -44.03 -49.96
CA PRO A 665 4.72 -44.21 -51.19
C PRO A 665 5.14 -45.52 -51.85
N ASP A 666 4.15 -46.27 -52.32
CA ASP A 666 4.34 -47.46 -53.14
C ASP A 666 5.15 -47.07 -54.39
N PRO A 667 6.36 -47.61 -54.63
CA PRO A 667 7.16 -47.28 -55.82
C PRO A 667 6.56 -47.81 -57.13
N SER A 668 5.32 -48.32 -57.11
CA SER A 668 4.59 -48.88 -58.25
C SER A 668 3.50 -47.96 -58.84
N ALA A 669 3.26 -46.76 -58.29
CA ALA A 669 2.40 -45.76 -58.92
C ALA A 669 3.24 -44.80 -59.80
N GLY A 670 3.47 -45.21 -61.05
CA GLY A 670 4.09 -44.37 -62.06
C GLY A 670 3.27 -43.11 -62.36
N THR A 671 3.99 -42.09 -62.84
CA THR A 671 3.51 -40.91 -63.59
C THR A 671 2.07 -41.00 -64.11
N LEU A 672 1.25 -40.05 -63.69
CA LEU A 672 0.44 -39.18 -64.56
C LEU A 672 0.15 -37.85 -63.85
#